data_AF-A0A9P1BF66-F1
#
_entry.id   AF-A0A9P1BF66-F1
#
_cell.length_a   1.000
_cell.length_b   1.000
_cell.length_c   1.000
_cell.angle_alpha   90.00
_cell.angle_beta   90.00
_cell.angle_gamma   90.00
#
_symmetry.space_group_name_H-M   'P 1'
#
loop_
_entity.id
_entity.type
_entity.pdbx_description
1 polymer ?
#
loop_
_entity_poly.entity_id
_entity_poly.type
_entity_poly.pdbx_seq_one_letter_code
_entity_poly.pdbx_strand_id
1 'polypeptide(L)'
;MCASNDARTQAEDWVSLFDGKTMDGWEKVGKDESTWEVKDGALCGSGPASMLVCTKGPYKNFRYRAEIKINDRGNSGLYFRTTRRPGFTDGYEAQIDSTHLDPIRTGSLYGMCHVYKRLVEPDTWFTYEIEVRDDVWRGRPVTKIKITVDGDELYEYFDFDQTFKEGYFAFQQHDPGSKVCIRKAFYDRKRRYPVISESDSADTARFQQLGDPCKCGWMIFDVVHHSERHDGIERTAFVGEIVENTMKELGLVPCFCEGLTYKLFDQLQGNSLAIVIIEGHNSGACVGDASGVKYAIQEERLCGEKNYWGFPKLSLQACLDYVGAKPSDIESLSYGGNIVLCRYHSRDDVIESYRRQETFAGKLRQRVAMPIVTRLRRNYGQGPLRGLLDQAGYADVPVVHFDHHLSHAATAYYGLRTSPEKKYLVLTCDGAGDGLCATVRVMGGGEDRLVAETPWGDSLGALYSWVTYGMGFVPMEHEYKLMGMAPYASESGTQQVASIFRRYLGLSKDGLSFQRQTHRRINDAYGAIEADLQGMRFDWICAGLQRFTEEMLVEWVRNAIRATGVSDVLAAGGVFMNVKANKCIAEMNEVDSFEAFPSCGDETLPMGALYLDAAQRYDGDAVQPLQHYYLGDDLTEDEIRTALAGANVSFEKPDNIAKEVAGVLAAGHPLARCAGRMEFGARALGNRSILGDPSNQDLVRVINRMVKKRDFWMPFAPMVLEERQDEYLQNPKKLRSPYMMMTFDTRQNFRDLIAAVHNADLTHSSNRRDVG
;
A
#
# COMPACT_ATOMS: atom_id res chain seq x y z
N MET A 1 26.42 -54.50 11.91
CA MET A 1 27.56 -53.59 11.66
C MET A 1 27.16 -52.67 10.52
N CYS A 2 26.63 -51.49 10.84
CA CYS A 2 26.29 -50.46 9.87
C CYS A 2 27.29 -49.33 10.05
N ALA A 3 28.11 -49.07 9.02
CA ALA A 3 28.99 -47.93 8.98
C ALA A 3 28.17 -46.67 8.64
N SER A 4 28.26 -45.68 9.51
CA SER A 4 27.72 -44.33 9.36
C SER A 4 28.44 -43.60 8.23
N ASN A 5 27.67 -43.12 7.25
CA ASN A 5 28.14 -42.09 6.32
C ASN A 5 27.98 -40.73 7.02
N ASP A 6 29.09 -40.17 7.47
CA ASP A 6 29.19 -38.82 8.01
C ASP A 6 28.73 -37.79 6.97
N ALA A 7 27.71 -37.01 7.36
CA ALA A 7 27.37 -35.77 6.71
C ALA A 7 28.52 -34.77 6.93
N ARG A 8 29.25 -34.44 5.85
CA ARG A 8 30.11 -33.26 5.83
C ARG A 8 29.23 -32.02 5.93
N THR A 9 29.16 -31.42 7.12
CA THR A 9 28.74 -30.03 7.31
C THR A 9 29.69 -29.14 6.50
N GLN A 10 29.16 -28.41 5.51
CA GLN A 10 29.88 -27.29 4.91
C GLN A 10 30.10 -26.25 6.01
N ALA A 11 31.35 -26.05 6.41
CA ALA A 11 31.72 -24.93 7.27
C ALA A 11 31.41 -23.63 6.50
N GLU A 12 30.62 -22.74 7.10
CA GLU A 12 30.37 -21.40 6.55
C GLU A 12 31.70 -20.63 6.49
N ASP A 13 32.05 -20.09 5.31
CA ASP A 13 33.34 -19.41 5.01
C ASP A 13 33.41 -17.98 5.63
N TRP A 14 33.29 -17.85 6.95
CA TRP A 14 33.45 -16.58 7.68
C TRP A 14 34.92 -16.17 7.81
N VAL A 15 35.23 -14.91 7.50
CA VAL A 15 36.57 -14.32 7.67
C VAL A 15 36.59 -13.43 8.91
N SER A 16 37.49 -13.70 9.86
CA SER A 16 37.63 -12.89 11.07
C SER A 16 38.24 -11.52 10.77
N LEU A 17 37.60 -10.46 11.28
CA LEU A 17 38.09 -9.07 11.26
C LEU A 17 38.94 -8.75 12.50
N PHE A 18 38.84 -9.55 13.55
CA PHE A 18 39.57 -9.39 14.80
C PHE A 18 40.15 -10.74 15.22
N ASP A 19 41.42 -10.76 15.60
CA ASP A 19 42.14 -11.99 15.96
C ASP A 19 41.96 -12.42 17.43
N GLY A 20 41.26 -11.60 18.22
CA GLY A 20 41.03 -11.82 19.64
C GLY A 20 42.22 -11.45 20.53
N LYS A 21 43.31 -10.89 19.98
CA LYS A 21 44.58 -10.70 20.70
C LYS A 21 45.18 -9.32 20.51
N THR A 22 45.16 -8.76 19.31
CA THR A 22 45.80 -7.47 18.99
C THR A 22 44.82 -6.51 18.31
N MET A 23 45.17 -5.22 18.29
CA MET A 23 44.45 -4.22 17.51
C MET A 23 44.84 -4.25 16.02
N ASP A 24 45.58 -5.27 15.57
CA ASP A 24 46.05 -5.33 14.18
C ASP A 24 44.87 -5.37 13.22
N GLY A 25 44.90 -4.49 12.21
CA GLY A 25 43.77 -4.32 11.31
C GLY A 25 42.75 -3.26 11.74
N TRP A 26 43.02 -2.52 12.82
CA TRP A 26 42.15 -1.45 13.33
C TRP A 26 42.94 -0.16 13.59
N GLU A 27 42.34 0.99 13.23
CA GLU A 27 42.91 2.32 13.43
C GLU A 27 41.95 3.20 14.24
N LYS A 28 42.45 3.86 15.28
CA LYS A 28 41.66 4.83 16.06
C LYS A 28 41.57 6.16 15.32
N VAL A 29 40.35 6.66 15.13
CA VAL A 29 40.05 7.99 14.59
C VAL A 29 39.24 8.78 15.62
N GLY A 30 39.65 9.99 15.95
CA GLY A 30 38.94 10.84 16.91
C GLY A 30 39.88 11.45 17.95
N LYS A 31 39.34 11.79 19.11
CA LYS A 31 40.07 12.49 20.17
C LYS A 31 41.17 11.62 20.79
N ASP A 32 42.27 12.24 21.20
CA ASP A 32 43.41 11.51 21.77
C ASP A 32 43.07 10.89 23.13
N GLU A 33 42.18 11.52 23.88
CA GLU A 33 41.73 11.08 25.21
C GLU A 33 40.81 9.85 25.18
N SER A 34 40.33 9.44 24.00
CA SER A 34 39.58 8.20 23.86
C SER A 34 40.51 6.99 23.83
N THR A 35 40.07 5.90 24.44
CA THR A 35 40.86 4.67 24.58
C THR A 35 40.17 3.52 23.86
N TRP A 36 40.93 2.82 23.03
CA TRP A 36 40.57 1.53 22.46
C TRP A 36 41.69 0.53 22.78
N GLU A 37 41.33 -0.61 23.35
CA GLU A 37 42.27 -1.62 23.80
C GLU A 37 41.67 -3.04 23.70
N VAL A 38 42.54 -4.06 23.66
CA VAL A 38 42.09 -5.45 23.76
C VAL A 38 42.02 -5.86 25.23
N LYS A 39 40.82 -6.19 25.71
CA LYS A 39 40.55 -6.71 27.05
C LYS A 39 39.74 -8.00 26.97
N ASP A 40 40.22 -9.06 27.63
CA ASP A 40 39.58 -10.37 27.69
C ASP A 40 39.15 -10.92 26.32
N GLY A 41 39.99 -10.70 25.30
CA GLY A 41 39.72 -11.13 23.92
C GLY A 41 38.63 -10.33 23.21
N ALA A 42 38.36 -9.10 23.64
CA ALA A 42 37.44 -8.15 23.01
C ALA A 42 38.11 -6.79 22.77
N LEU A 43 37.74 -6.11 21.67
CA LEU A 43 38.04 -4.71 21.42
C LEU A 43 37.11 -3.86 22.28
N CYS A 44 37.64 -3.11 23.25
CA CYS A 44 36.86 -2.30 24.16
C CYS A 44 37.17 -0.81 24.02
N GLY A 45 36.12 -0.01 23.82
CA GLY A 45 36.16 1.45 23.73
C GLY A 45 35.73 2.11 25.04
N SER A 46 36.37 3.22 25.40
CA SER A 46 35.95 4.09 26.51
C SER A 46 36.47 5.53 26.35
N GLY A 47 35.90 6.46 27.11
CA GLY A 47 36.29 7.87 27.06
C GLY A 47 35.49 8.68 26.02
N PRO A 48 35.98 9.87 25.62
CA PRO A 48 35.27 10.73 24.67
C PRO A 48 35.03 10.10 23.29
N ALA A 49 34.17 10.76 22.50
CA ALA A 49 33.78 10.32 21.16
C ALA A 49 34.98 9.94 20.27
N SER A 50 34.96 8.72 19.74
CA SER A 50 35.92 8.24 18.74
C SER A 50 35.40 7.04 17.97
N MET A 51 36.11 6.70 16.90
CA MET A 51 35.82 5.57 16.03
C MET A 51 37.03 4.64 16.00
N LEU A 52 36.77 3.34 15.96
CA LEU A 52 37.78 2.33 15.65
C LEU A 52 37.46 1.74 14.27
N VAL A 53 38.27 2.08 13.27
CA VAL A 53 38.00 1.80 11.86
C VAL A 53 38.81 0.59 11.41
N CYS A 54 38.16 -0.34 10.71
CA CYS A 54 38.85 -1.48 10.12
C CYS A 54 39.73 -1.00 8.94
N THR A 55 41.01 -1.38 8.94
CA THR A 55 41.95 -0.99 7.88
C THR A 55 41.81 -1.83 6.61
N LYS A 56 41.06 -2.94 6.68
CA LYS A 56 40.71 -3.80 5.54
C LYS A 56 39.38 -3.34 4.93
N GLY A 57 39.29 -3.36 3.59
CA GLY A 57 38.15 -2.83 2.83
C GLY A 57 38.64 -2.03 1.60
N PRO A 58 37.74 -1.35 0.85
CA PRO A 58 36.32 -1.16 1.12
C PRO A 58 35.47 -2.42 0.90
N TYR A 59 34.29 -2.44 1.51
CA TYR A 59 33.27 -3.47 1.37
C TYR A 59 32.02 -2.88 0.74
N LYS A 60 31.51 -3.57 -0.29
CA LYS A 60 30.26 -3.26 -0.97
C LYS A 60 29.14 -4.16 -0.44
N ASN A 61 29.11 -5.42 -0.85
CA ASN A 61 28.13 -6.41 -0.40
C ASN A 61 28.75 -7.37 0.62
N PHE A 62 28.10 -7.60 1.74
CA PHE A 62 28.63 -8.43 2.82
C PHE A 62 27.54 -8.93 3.76
N ARG A 63 27.85 -10.03 4.45
CA ARG A 63 27.25 -10.34 5.75
C ARG A 63 28.30 -10.06 6.81
N TYR A 64 27.91 -9.35 7.87
CA TYR A 64 28.75 -8.99 8.99
C TYR A 64 28.09 -9.54 10.27
N ARG A 65 28.88 -10.18 11.14
CA ARG A 65 28.43 -10.68 12.45
C ARG A 65 29.42 -10.26 13.52
N ALA A 66 28.93 -9.80 14.67
CA ALA A 66 29.75 -9.59 15.86
C ALA A 66 29.01 -9.92 17.15
N GLU A 67 29.76 -10.30 18.20
CA GLU A 67 29.26 -10.31 19.57
C GLU A 67 29.61 -8.98 20.22
N ILE A 68 28.62 -8.31 20.80
CA ILE A 68 28.74 -6.95 21.31
C ILE A 68 28.24 -6.92 22.76
N LYS A 69 28.87 -6.10 23.59
CA LYS A 69 28.42 -5.77 24.95
C LYS A 69 28.53 -4.27 25.17
N ILE A 70 27.47 -3.68 25.71
CA ILE A 70 27.39 -2.26 26.07
C ILE A 70 26.99 -2.14 27.55
N ASN A 71 27.59 -1.23 28.31
CA ASN A 71 27.25 -1.03 29.72
C ASN A 71 25.88 -0.38 29.94
N ASP A 72 25.36 -0.44 31.18
CA ASP A 72 24.19 0.36 31.56
C ASP A 72 24.41 1.85 31.23
N ARG A 73 23.42 2.44 30.58
CA ARG A 73 23.40 3.81 30.02
C ARG A 73 24.47 4.08 28.96
N GLY A 74 25.05 3.05 28.36
CA GLY A 74 25.96 3.22 27.23
C GLY A 74 25.23 3.40 25.89
N ASN A 75 25.86 4.18 25.00
CA ASN A 75 25.51 4.41 23.62
C ASN A 75 26.74 4.13 22.73
N SER A 76 26.53 3.49 21.59
CA SER A 76 27.54 3.16 20.60
C SER A 76 26.84 2.89 19.27
N GLY A 77 27.64 2.63 18.24
CA GLY A 77 27.18 2.34 16.90
C GLY A 77 28.16 1.43 16.17
N LEU A 78 27.59 0.52 15.40
CA LEU A 78 28.30 -0.29 14.42
C LEU A 78 28.13 0.36 13.05
N TYR A 79 29.19 0.98 12.57
CA TYR A 79 29.18 1.70 11.31
C TYR A 79 29.66 0.81 10.17
N PHE A 80 29.07 0.98 8.99
CA PHE A 80 29.45 0.26 7.78
C PHE A 80 29.27 1.13 6.52
N ARG A 81 30.06 0.81 5.49
CA ARG A 81 30.22 1.63 4.27
C ARG A 81 30.64 3.08 4.58
N THR A 82 31.50 3.26 5.59
CA THR A 82 32.06 4.58 5.97
C THR A 82 33.29 4.95 5.16
N THR A 83 33.75 6.21 5.23
CA THR A 83 35.13 6.55 4.83
C THR A 83 36.16 6.04 5.86
N ARG A 84 37.47 6.20 5.57
CA ARG A 84 38.55 5.84 6.50
C ARG A 84 38.67 6.75 7.73
N ARG A 85 38.07 7.94 7.70
CA ARG A 85 38.07 8.88 8.81
C ARG A 85 36.64 9.34 9.09
N PRO A 86 35.79 8.43 9.58
CA PRO A 86 34.37 8.70 9.70
C PRO A 86 34.09 9.75 10.77
N GLY A 87 33.21 10.69 10.41
CA GLY A 87 32.52 11.56 11.34
C GLY A 87 31.13 11.03 11.67
N PHE A 88 30.37 11.80 12.44
CA PHE A 88 28.94 11.54 12.64
C PHE A 88 28.21 11.61 11.29
N THR A 89 27.33 10.65 10.99
CA THR A 89 26.62 10.46 9.70
C THR A 89 27.45 10.00 8.48
N ASP A 90 28.72 9.62 8.66
CA ASP A 90 29.52 9.05 7.57
C ASP A 90 29.37 7.52 7.49
N GLY A 91 28.52 7.06 6.57
CA GLY A 91 28.11 5.67 6.42
C GLY A 91 26.82 5.34 7.17
N TYR A 92 26.39 4.09 7.06
CA TYR A 92 25.24 3.60 7.82
C TYR A 92 25.66 3.27 9.26
N GLU A 93 24.81 3.59 10.22
CA GLU A 93 25.00 3.26 11.64
C GLU A 93 23.94 2.27 12.11
N ALA A 94 24.37 1.08 12.51
CA ALA A 94 23.56 0.14 13.27
C ALA A 94 23.70 0.48 14.76
N GLN A 95 22.63 0.99 15.38
CA GLN A 95 22.65 1.49 16.75
C GLN A 95 22.98 0.39 17.75
N ILE A 96 23.76 0.73 18.78
CA ILE A 96 24.04 -0.10 19.96
C ILE A 96 23.67 0.70 21.20
N ASP A 97 22.51 0.41 21.76
CA ASP A 97 21.95 1.09 22.93
C ASP A 97 21.00 0.15 23.68
N SER A 98 21.10 0.13 25.02
CA SER A 98 20.17 -0.59 25.89
C SER A 98 19.31 0.35 26.75
N THR A 99 19.94 1.22 27.54
CA THR A 99 19.29 2.04 28.58
C THR A 99 19.75 3.50 28.60
N HIS A 100 20.46 3.96 27.56
CA HIS A 100 20.91 5.35 27.49
C HIS A 100 19.71 6.30 27.22
N LEU A 101 19.95 7.61 27.40
CA LEU A 101 18.90 8.63 27.31
C LEU A 101 18.34 8.81 25.90
N ASP A 102 19.13 8.46 24.88
CA ASP A 102 18.64 8.36 23.50
C ASP A 102 17.55 7.26 23.44
N PRO A 103 16.34 7.55 22.92
CA PRO A 103 15.30 6.54 22.82
C PRO A 103 15.56 5.46 21.76
N ILE A 104 16.50 5.66 20.83
CA ILE A 104 16.79 4.76 19.70
C ILE A 104 17.65 3.59 20.20
N ARG A 105 17.14 2.36 20.10
CA ARG A 105 17.73 1.15 20.71
C ARG A 105 18.52 0.30 19.73
N THR A 106 19.27 -0.65 20.28
CA THR A 106 19.94 -1.73 19.54
C THR A 106 19.01 -2.38 18.52
N GLY A 107 19.50 -2.54 17.29
CA GLY A 107 18.72 -3.05 16.15
C GLY A 107 18.19 -1.95 15.22
N SER A 108 18.36 -0.67 15.57
CA SER A 108 18.02 0.45 14.68
C SER A 108 19.08 0.69 13.61
N LEU A 109 18.65 1.16 12.44
CA LEU A 109 19.49 1.82 11.44
C LEU A 109 19.34 3.34 11.67
N TYR A 110 20.32 3.95 12.31
CA TYR A 110 20.19 5.33 12.83
C TYR A 110 19.91 6.33 11.71
N GLY A 111 18.92 7.20 11.92
CA GLY A 111 18.41 8.15 10.92
C GLY A 111 17.49 7.57 9.85
N MET A 112 17.33 6.24 9.77
CA MET A 112 16.59 5.57 8.69
C MET A 112 15.44 4.70 9.21
N CYS A 113 15.71 3.78 10.14
CA CYS A 113 14.73 2.85 10.71
C CYS A 113 14.98 2.67 12.21
N HIS A 114 14.02 3.06 13.05
CA HIS A 114 14.19 3.11 14.50
C HIS A 114 13.47 1.98 15.22
N VAL A 115 14.21 1.30 16.09
CA VAL A 115 13.70 0.35 17.09
C VAL A 115 13.71 1.05 18.45
N TYR A 116 12.54 1.21 19.07
CA TYR A 116 12.41 1.82 20.40
C TYR A 116 12.34 0.78 21.53
N LYS A 117 12.01 -0.47 21.20
CA LYS A 117 11.94 -1.57 22.15
C LYS A 117 13.35 -1.95 22.61
N ARG A 118 13.54 -2.14 23.92
CA ARG A 118 14.77 -2.71 24.44
C ARG A 118 14.84 -4.20 24.09
N LEU A 119 15.77 -4.57 23.22
CA LEU A 119 16.00 -5.95 22.80
C LEU A 119 17.12 -6.63 23.58
N VAL A 120 18.10 -5.85 24.05
CA VAL A 120 19.30 -6.35 24.73
C VAL A 120 19.40 -5.75 26.12
N GLU A 121 19.84 -6.53 27.10
CA GLU A 121 20.06 -6.06 28.47
C GLU A 121 21.47 -5.44 28.61
N PRO A 122 21.64 -4.41 29.45
CA PRO A 122 22.94 -3.81 29.67
C PRO A 122 23.92 -4.82 30.29
N ASP A 123 25.21 -4.65 30.01
CA ASP A 123 26.31 -5.48 30.51
C ASP A 123 26.25 -6.97 30.11
N THR A 124 25.43 -7.31 29.10
CA THR A 124 25.34 -8.65 28.51
C THR A 124 25.91 -8.72 27.10
N TRP A 125 26.39 -9.89 26.71
CA TRP A 125 26.83 -10.16 25.34
C TRP A 125 25.64 -10.57 24.49
N PHE A 126 25.49 -9.96 23.33
CA PHE A 126 24.47 -10.30 22.33
C PHE A 126 25.11 -10.37 20.94
N THR A 127 24.46 -11.07 20.01
CA THR A 127 24.90 -11.19 18.62
C THR A 127 24.21 -10.15 17.76
N TYR A 128 24.98 -9.44 16.93
CA TYR A 128 24.48 -8.50 15.94
C TYR A 128 24.90 -8.96 14.55
N GLU A 129 23.94 -9.17 13.67
CA GLU A 129 24.15 -9.51 12.26
C GLU A 129 23.57 -8.44 11.34
N ILE A 130 24.34 -8.11 10.31
CA ILE A 130 23.97 -7.17 9.25
C ILE A 130 24.24 -7.84 7.91
N GLU A 131 23.24 -7.90 7.03
CA GLU A 131 23.42 -8.28 5.63
C GLU A 131 23.15 -7.08 4.73
N VAL A 132 24.15 -6.67 3.95
CA VAL A 132 24.06 -5.57 2.99
C VAL A 132 24.28 -6.11 1.59
N ARG A 133 23.33 -5.83 0.69
CA ARG A 133 23.40 -6.22 -0.72
C ARG A 133 22.81 -5.15 -1.62
N ASP A 134 23.55 -4.77 -2.65
CA ASP A 134 23.00 -4.08 -3.80
C ASP A 134 22.20 -5.09 -4.66
N ASP A 135 21.01 -4.69 -5.09
CA ASP A 135 20.05 -5.52 -5.81
C ASP A 135 19.24 -4.65 -6.80
N VAL A 136 18.41 -5.28 -7.61
CA VAL A 136 17.41 -4.60 -8.43
C VAL A 136 16.02 -5.01 -7.94
N TRP A 137 15.24 -4.03 -7.49
CA TRP A 137 13.86 -4.23 -7.06
C TRP A 137 12.93 -3.50 -8.00
N ARG A 138 12.15 -4.26 -8.79
CA ARG A 138 11.21 -3.72 -9.79
C ARG A 138 11.88 -2.74 -10.76
N GLY A 139 12.96 -3.18 -11.40
CA GLY A 139 13.75 -2.38 -12.33
C GLY A 139 14.59 -1.26 -11.71
N ARG A 140 14.45 -0.99 -10.40
CA ARG A 140 15.18 0.08 -9.71
C ARG A 140 16.38 -0.48 -8.92
N PRO A 141 17.58 0.10 -9.06
CA PRO A 141 18.70 -0.20 -8.18
C PRO A 141 18.34 0.10 -6.72
N VAL A 142 18.71 -0.79 -5.81
CA VAL A 142 18.45 -0.64 -4.38
C VAL A 142 19.56 -1.26 -3.54
N THR A 143 19.88 -0.67 -2.40
CA THR A 143 20.69 -1.30 -1.35
C THR A 143 19.76 -1.89 -0.30
N LYS A 144 19.72 -3.22 -0.15
CA LYS A 144 18.98 -3.90 0.91
C LYS A 144 19.86 -4.12 2.13
N ILE A 145 19.39 -3.71 3.30
CA ILE A 145 20.07 -3.80 4.59
C ILE A 145 19.20 -4.58 5.56
N LYS A 146 19.57 -5.81 5.86
CA LYS A 146 18.87 -6.66 6.83
C LYS A 146 19.56 -6.60 8.19
N ILE A 147 18.78 -6.43 9.24
CA ILE A 147 19.24 -6.34 10.63
C ILE A 147 18.69 -7.51 11.45
N THR A 148 19.60 -8.21 12.15
CA THR A 148 19.28 -9.35 13.00
C THR A 148 20.00 -9.20 14.35
N VAL A 149 19.29 -9.41 15.46
CA VAL A 149 19.84 -9.35 16.82
C VAL A 149 19.49 -10.65 17.55
N ASP A 150 20.48 -11.32 18.14
CA ASP A 150 20.33 -12.63 18.81
C ASP A 150 19.61 -13.72 17.98
N GLY A 151 19.76 -13.64 16.66
CA GLY A 151 19.14 -14.56 15.69
C GLY A 151 17.72 -14.16 15.26
N ASP A 152 17.11 -13.15 15.88
CA ASP A 152 15.83 -12.61 15.48
C ASP A 152 16.02 -11.59 14.34
N GLU A 153 15.53 -11.91 13.14
CA GLU A 153 15.46 -10.97 12.02
C GLU A 153 14.44 -9.88 12.34
N LEU A 154 14.91 -8.64 12.48
CA LEU A 154 14.08 -7.50 12.86
C LEU A 154 13.36 -6.92 11.64
N TYR A 155 14.11 -6.61 10.58
CA TYR A 155 13.61 -6.05 9.33
C TYR A 155 14.67 -6.10 8.21
N GLU A 156 14.23 -5.88 6.97
CA GLU A 156 15.07 -5.57 5.81
C GLU A 156 14.70 -4.18 5.28
N TYR A 157 15.63 -3.24 5.35
CA TYR A 157 15.48 -1.86 4.89
C TYR A 157 15.92 -1.73 3.43
N PHE A 158 15.18 -0.95 2.64
CA PHE A 158 15.41 -0.75 1.21
C PHE A 158 15.84 0.69 0.96
N ASP A 159 17.14 0.91 0.71
CA ASP A 159 17.69 2.20 0.34
C ASP A 159 17.80 2.34 -1.18
N PHE A 160 16.78 2.93 -1.79
CA PHE A 160 16.74 3.20 -3.24
C PHE A 160 17.65 4.35 -3.67
N ASP A 161 18.05 5.24 -2.75
CA ASP A 161 18.99 6.33 -3.05
C ASP A 161 20.43 5.81 -3.10
N GLN A 162 20.66 4.56 -2.66
CA GLN A 162 21.98 3.93 -2.52
C GLN A 162 22.96 4.86 -1.78
N THR A 163 22.48 5.45 -0.68
CA THR A 163 23.11 6.56 0.06
C THR A 163 24.60 6.35 0.27
N PHE A 164 25.01 5.13 0.65
CA PHE A 164 26.42 4.75 0.73
C PHE A 164 26.68 3.48 -0.10
N LYS A 165 27.57 3.58 -1.10
CA LYS A 165 27.83 2.50 -2.07
C LYS A 165 28.81 1.43 -1.56
N GLU A 166 29.95 1.84 -1.03
CA GLU A 166 30.95 0.94 -0.44
C GLU A 166 31.79 1.70 0.59
N GLY A 167 32.45 0.98 1.51
CA GLY A 167 33.32 1.62 2.48
C GLY A 167 33.80 0.69 3.58
N TYR A 168 34.20 1.24 4.72
CA TYR A 168 34.83 0.50 5.80
C TYR A 168 33.83 0.17 6.92
N PHE A 169 34.21 -0.78 7.77
CA PHE A 169 33.54 -1.01 9.06
C PHE A 169 34.19 -0.12 10.11
N ALA A 170 33.39 0.42 11.02
CA ALA A 170 33.91 1.14 12.17
C ALA A 170 33.04 0.92 13.42
N PHE A 171 33.66 1.00 14.59
CA PHE A 171 32.96 0.94 15.88
C PHE A 171 33.02 2.27 16.58
N GLN A 172 31.89 2.76 17.06
CA GLN A 172 31.82 4.03 17.75
C GLN A 172 31.98 3.85 19.26
N GLN A 173 32.85 4.65 19.85
CA GLN A 173 32.80 5.01 21.26
C GLN A 173 32.10 6.36 21.33
N HIS A 174 30.88 6.44 21.88
CA HIS A 174 30.03 7.62 21.75
C HIS A 174 30.43 8.78 22.69
N ASP A 175 30.55 8.50 23.98
CA ASP A 175 30.73 9.51 25.02
C ASP A 175 31.43 8.92 26.27
N PRO A 176 31.93 9.74 27.21
CA PRO A 176 32.67 9.26 28.38
C PRO A 176 31.92 8.29 29.31
N GLY A 177 30.58 8.30 29.32
CA GLY A 177 29.75 7.38 30.09
C GLY A 177 29.56 6.01 29.43
N SER A 178 29.87 5.91 28.15
CA SER A 178 29.72 4.69 27.35
C SER A 178 30.98 3.81 27.41
N LYS A 179 30.76 2.49 27.45
CA LYS A 179 31.78 1.44 27.40
C LYS A 179 31.25 0.30 26.55
N VAL A 180 31.79 0.18 25.35
CA VAL A 180 31.43 -0.87 24.39
C VAL A 180 32.58 -1.88 24.28
N CYS A 181 32.25 -3.16 24.19
CA CYS A 181 33.20 -4.23 23.91
C CYS A 181 32.68 -5.12 22.79
N ILE A 182 33.56 -5.48 21.86
CA ILE A 182 33.22 -6.23 20.65
C ILE A 182 34.18 -7.41 20.49
N ARG A 183 33.66 -8.61 20.25
CA ARG A 183 34.45 -9.80 19.98
C ARG A 183 33.83 -10.61 18.85
N LYS A 184 34.59 -11.58 18.33
CA LYS A 184 34.10 -12.49 17.28
C LYS A 184 33.47 -11.74 16.10
N ALA A 185 34.17 -10.72 15.60
CA ALA A 185 33.72 -9.94 14.44
C ALA A 185 34.13 -10.65 13.15
N PHE A 186 33.17 -11.01 12.32
CA PHE A 186 33.37 -11.75 11.08
C PHE A 186 32.64 -11.10 9.90
N TYR A 187 33.13 -11.34 8.69
CA TYR A 187 32.37 -11.09 7.47
C TYR A 187 32.45 -12.28 6.49
N ASP A 188 31.40 -12.49 5.70
CA ASP A 188 31.35 -13.51 4.64
C ASP A 188 31.63 -12.88 3.27
N ARG A 189 32.56 -13.50 2.51
CA ARG A 189 33.04 -13.05 1.19
C ARG A 189 32.37 -13.77 0.00
N LYS A 190 31.66 -14.90 0.19
CA LYS A 190 31.42 -15.87 -0.90
C LYS A 190 30.03 -15.96 -1.51
N ARG A 191 29.02 -15.22 -1.04
CA ARG A 191 27.86 -14.97 -1.91
C ARG A 191 28.24 -13.95 -2.97
N ARG A 192 28.70 -14.44 -4.12
CA ARG A 192 28.65 -13.70 -5.38
C ARG A 192 27.19 -13.37 -5.66
N TYR A 193 26.73 -12.24 -5.15
CA TYR A 193 25.63 -11.54 -5.79
C TYR A 193 26.17 -11.08 -7.15
N PRO A 194 25.52 -11.39 -8.29
CA PRO A 194 25.99 -10.93 -9.58
C PRO A 194 26.15 -9.41 -9.52
N VAL A 195 27.40 -8.96 -9.66
CA VAL A 195 27.69 -7.53 -9.81
C VAL A 195 27.17 -7.16 -11.18
N ILE A 196 26.06 -6.43 -11.24
CA ILE A 196 25.67 -5.74 -12.46
C ILE A 196 26.78 -4.72 -12.72
N SER A 197 27.52 -4.93 -13.79
CA SER A 197 28.70 -4.13 -14.09
C SER A 197 28.28 -2.79 -14.68
N GLU A 198 29.01 -1.71 -14.41
CA GLU A 198 28.85 -0.43 -15.14
C GLU A 198 29.15 -0.58 -16.64
N SER A 199 29.70 -1.71 -17.09
CA SER A 199 29.79 -2.04 -18.52
C SER A 199 28.47 -2.53 -19.12
N ASP A 200 27.50 -3.00 -18.32
CA ASP A 200 26.17 -3.34 -18.81
C ASP A 200 25.27 -2.09 -18.98
N SER A 201 25.63 -0.97 -18.35
CA SER A 201 25.05 0.36 -18.63
C SER A 201 25.77 1.14 -19.74
N ALA A 202 26.88 0.61 -20.27
CA ALA A 202 27.55 1.17 -21.44
C ALA A 202 26.95 0.63 -22.75
N ASP A 203 26.30 -0.54 -22.74
CA ASP A 203 25.56 -1.04 -23.91
C ASP A 203 24.21 -0.32 -24.12
N THR A 204 23.67 0.34 -23.09
CA THR A 204 22.59 1.34 -23.26
C THR A 204 23.08 2.68 -23.84
N ALA A 205 24.37 2.99 -23.73
CA ALA A 205 24.96 4.17 -24.38
C ALA A 205 25.33 3.94 -25.86
N ARG A 206 25.41 2.68 -26.33
CA ARG A 206 25.59 2.37 -27.76
C ARG A 206 24.32 2.47 -28.60
N PHE A 207 23.14 2.45 -27.97
CA PHE A 207 21.87 2.70 -28.67
C PHE A 207 21.56 4.19 -28.89
N GLN A 208 22.34 5.11 -28.31
CA GLN A 208 22.26 6.54 -28.66
C GLN A 208 23.10 6.91 -29.90
N GLN A 209 23.86 5.97 -30.48
CA GLN A 209 24.72 6.21 -31.66
C GLN A 209 24.41 5.34 -32.89
N LEU A 210 23.33 4.55 -32.87
CA LEU A 210 22.71 4.04 -34.09
C LEU A 210 21.46 4.86 -34.37
N GLY A 211 21.70 6.09 -34.83
CA GLY A 211 20.73 6.83 -35.58
C GLY A 211 20.42 6.09 -36.87
N ASP A 212 19.31 5.35 -36.86
CA ASP A 212 18.46 5.31 -38.04
C ASP A 212 17.02 5.53 -37.57
N PRO A 213 16.51 6.77 -37.62
CA PRO A 213 15.14 7.06 -37.22
C PRO A 213 14.19 6.29 -38.15
N CYS A 214 13.19 5.62 -37.56
CA CYS A 214 12.15 4.98 -38.35
C CYS A 214 11.56 5.99 -39.35
N LYS A 215 11.32 5.56 -40.58
CA LYS A 215 10.68 6.39 -41.62
C LYS A 215 9.33 6.98 -41.18
N CYS A 216 8.71 6.45 -40.12
CA CYS A 216 7.52 7.00 -39.47
C CYS A 216 7.74 8.38 -38.81
N GLY A 217 8.89 8.60 -38.15
CA GLY A 217 9.16 9.85 -37.45
C GLY A 217 9.44 11.03 -38.38
N TRP A 218 10.05 10.77 -39.55
CA TRP A 218 10.31 11.79 -40.56
C TRP A 218 9.06 12.24 -41.31
N MET A 219 8.13 11.32 -41.60
CA MET A 219 6.88 11.66 -42.30
C MET A 219 5.95 12.57 -41.46
N ILE A 220 5.92 12.39 -40.14
CA ILE A 220 5.11 13.23 -39.24
C ILE A 220 5.71 14.64 -39.13
N PHE A 221 7.04 14.75 -39.11
CA PHE A 221 7.71 16.05 -39.03
C PHE A 221 7.50 16.90 -40.30
N ASP A 222 7.55 16.29 -41.50
CA ASP A 222 7.34 17.01 -42.77
C ASP A 222 5.89 17.47 -42.99
N VAL A 223 4.90 16.69 -42.55
CA VAL A 223 3.47 17.06 -42.62
C VAL A 223 3.18 18.24 -41.70
N VAL A 224 3.77 18.27 -40.49
CA VAL A 224 3.60 19.38 -39.54
C VAL A 224 4.27 20.64 -40.06
N HIS A 225 5.49 20.56 -40.60
CA HIS A 225 6.22 21.74 -41.09
C HIS A 225 5.62 22.36 -42.36
N HIS A 226 4.94 21.57 -43.20
CA HIS A 226 4.19 22.12 -44.34
C HIS A 226 2.84 22.74 -43.95
N SER A 227 2.31 22.44 -42.76
CA SER A 227 1.01 22.94 -42.29
C SER A 227 1.06 24.28 -41.52
N GLU A 228 2.26 24.78 -41.20
CA GLU A 228 2.47 26.04 -40.44
C GLU A 228 2.07 27.34 -41.19
N ARG A 229 1.31 27.25 -42.29
CA ARG A 229 0.93 28.43 -43.11
C ARG A 229 -0.56 28.83 -43.10
N HIS A 230 -1.44 28.19 -42.34
CA HIS A 230 -2.85 28.60 -42.28
C HIS A 230 -3.49 28.52 -40.88
N ASP A 231 -4.26 29.56 -40.54
CA ASP A 231 -4.91 29.82 -39.24
C ASP A 231 -6.18 28.99 -38.99
N GLY A 232 -6.40 28.61 -37.72
CA GLY A 232 -7.74 28.55 -37.10
C GLY A 232 -8.60 27.27 -37.20
N ILE A 233 -8.67 26.53 -36.09
CA ILE A 233 -9.82 25.76 -35.55
C ILE A 233 -10.37 24.52 -36.31
N GLU A 234 -10.12 24.32 -37.61
CA GLU A 234 -10.52 23.07 -38.31
C GLU A 234 -9.45 21.94 -38.31
N ARG A 235 -8.43 22.03 -37.44
CA ARG A 235 -7.22 21.18 -37.51
C ARG A 235 -7.36 19.73 -37.01
N THR A 236 -8.27 19.43 -36.08
CA THR A 236 -8.15 18.20 -35.26
C THR A 236 -8.74 16.96 -35.89
N ALA A 237 -9.84 17.07 -36.65
CA ALA A 237 -10.43 15.93 -37.35
C ALA A 237 -9.63 15.53 -38.60
N PHE A 238 -9.05 16.52 -39.29
CA PHE A 238 -8.42 16.33 -40.60
C PHE A 238 -7.04 15.64 -40.52
N VAL A 239 -6.26 15.89 -39.46
CA VAL A 239 -4.92 15.29 -39.30
C VAL A 239 -4.98 13.84 -38.84
N GLY A 240 -5.92 13.49 -37.94
CA GLY A 240 -6.13 12.11 -37.50
C GLY A 240 -6.55 11.19 -38.65
N GLU A 241 -7.48 11.67 -39.48
CA GLU A 241 -8.02 10.91 -40.62
C GLU A 241 -6.97 10.71 -41.74
N ILE A 242 -6.08 11.68 -41.97
CA ILE A 242 -4.96 11.56 -42.92
C ILE A 242 -3.93 10.55 -42.43
N VAL A 243 -3.56 10.57 -41.15
CA VAL A 243 -2.57 9.63 -40.58
C VAL A 243 -3.11 8.20 -40.61
N GLU A 244 -4.38 7.99 -40.23
CA GLU A 244 -5.02 6.66 -40.29
C GLU A 244 -5.16 6.12 -41.72
N ASN A 245 -5.60 6.96 -42.67
CA ASN A 245 -5.76 6.53 -44.06
C ASN A 245 -4.41 6.27 -44.73
N THR A 246 -3.38 7.08 -44.45
CA THR A 246 -2.03 6.87 -44.98
C THR A 246 -1.39 5.60 -44.39
N MET A 247 -1.61 5.29 -43.12
CA MET A 247 -1.12 4.04 -42.51
C MET A 247 -1.83 2.80 -43.07
N LYS A 248 -3.13 2.90 -43.38
CA LYS A 248 -3.89 1.82 -44.04
C LYS A 248 -3.46 1.59 -45.49
N GLU A 249 -3.22 2.66 -46.27
CA GLU A 249 -2.75 2.54 -47.66
C GLU A 249 -1.33 1.98 -47.77
N LEU A 250 -0.48 2.20 -46.76
CA LEU A 250 0.91 1.70 -46.73
C LEU A 250 1.07 0.33 -46.07
N GLY A 251 0.00 -0.28 -45.54
CA GLY A 251 0.02 -1.63 -44.97
C GLY A 251 0.87 -1.79 -43.71
N LEU A 252 1.06 -0.72 -42.93
CA LEU A 252 1.89 -0.72 -41.72
C LEU A 252 1.06 -1.10 -40.48
N VAL A 253 1.60 -1.99 -39.63
CA VAL A 253 1.02 -2.36 -38.33
C VAL A 253 1.66 -1.47 -37.25
N PRO A 254 0.91 -0.91 -36.27
CA PRO A 254 1.49 0.03 -35.30
C PRO A 254 2.60 -0.64 -34.46
N CYS A 255 3.79 -0.05 -34.42
CA CYS A 255 4.78 -0.42 -33.40
C CYS A 255 4.50 0.38 -32.12
N PHE A 256 4.51 -0.32 -30.98
CA PHE A 256 4.32 0.25 -29.65
C PHE A 256 5.53 1.11 -29.27
N CYS A 257 5.51 2.38 -29.66
CA CYS A 257 6.34 3.44 -29.07
C CYS A 257 5.41 4.46 -28.39
N GLU A 258 4.68 3.99 -27.38
CA GLU A 258 3.67 4.77 -26.67
C GLU A 258 4.22 6.08 -26.09
N GLY A 259 5.36 6.06 -25.41
CA GLY A 259 5.84 7.21 -24.62
C GLY A 259 6.14 8.51 -25.41
N LEU A 260 6.61 8.43 -26.66
CA LEU A 260 6.92 9.64 -27.45
C LEU A 260 5.67 10.21 -28.13
N THR A 261 4.77 9.32 -28.55
CA THR A 261 3.51 9.67 -29.21
C THR A 261 2.56 10.36 -28.23
N TYR A 262 2.50 9.90 -26.97
CA TYR A 262 1.71 10.54 -25.91
C TYR A 262 2.21 11.93 -25.55
N LYS A 263 3.53 12.15 -25.46
CA LYS A 263 4.09 13.49 -25.17
C LYS A 263 3.71 14.51 -26.25
N LEU A 264 3.76 14.13 -27.53
CA LEU A 264 3.31 14.99 -28.61
C LEU A 264 1.78 15.17 -28.60
N PHE A 265 1.00 14.12 -28.34
CA PHE A 265 -0.47 14.21 -28.32
C PHE A 265 -0.98 15.08 -27.16
N ASP A 266 -0.45 14.93 -25.95
CA ASP A 266 -0.84 15.72 -24.77
C ASP A 266 -0.39 17.20 -24.91
N GLN A 267 0.80 17.45 -25.47
CA GLN A 267 1.25 18.81 -25.80
C GLN A 267 0.42 19.45 -26.92
N LEU A 268 -0.09 18.66 -27.87
CA LEU A 268 -0.98 19.12 -28.95
C LEU A 268 -2.43 19.35 -28.46
N GLN A 269 -2.87 18.68 -27.39
CA GLN A 269 -4.19 18.87 -26.78
C GLN A 269 -4.21 19.90 -25.65
N GLY A 270 -3.06 20.31 -25.11
CA GLY A 270 -2.99 21.27 -24.00
C GLY A 270 -3.47 20.70 -22.66
N ASN A 271 -3.44 19.37 -22.50
CA ASN A 271 -3.85 18.71 -21.25
C ASN A 271 -2.67 18.74 -20.26
N SER A 272 -2.80 19.54 -19.20
CA SER A 272 -1.81 19.60 -18.14
C SER A 272 -1.89 18.37 -17.22
N LEU A 273 -0.74 17.79 -16.89
CA LEU A 273 -0.62 16.63 -16.00
C LEU A 273 -0.73 17.06 -14.53
N ALA A 274 -1.56 16.34 -13.76
CA ALA A 274 -1.69 16.49 -12.31
C ALA A 274 -1.21 15.21 -11.61
N ILE A 275 -0.42 15.37 -10.54
CA ILE A 275 -0.09 14.29 -9.61
C ILE A 275 -0.89 14.51 -8.33
N VAL A 276 -1.43 13.44 -7.77
CA VAL A 276 -2.25 13.50 -6.56
C VAL A 276 -1.76 12.48 -5.57
N ILE A 277 -1.69 12.88 -4.31
CA ILE A 277 -1.21 12.02 -3.23
C ILE A 277 -2.25 11.89 -2.12
N ILE A 278 -2.10 10.80 -1.37
CA ILE A 278 -2.63 10.70 -0.03
C ILE A 278 -1.53 10.25 0.92
N GLU A 279 -1.55 10.81 2.13
CA GLU A 279 -0.67 10.45 3.23
C GLU A 279 -1.48 9.95 4.41
N GLY A 280 -0.85 9.11 5.22
CA GLY A 280 -1.53 8.43 6.32
C GLY A 280 -1.71 6.95 6.02
N HIS A 281 -2.73 6.33 6.63
CA HIS A 281 -3.04 4.92 6.42
C HIS A 281 -3.28 4.60 4.94
N ASN A 282 -2.74 3.50 4.43
CA ASN A 282 -2.83 3.11 3.02
C ASN A 282 -2.32 4.18 2.04
N SER A 283 -1.21 4.87 2.37
CA SER A 283 -0.72 5.96 1.52
C SER A 283 -0.34 5.51 0.12
N GLY A 284 -0.39 6.44 -0.83
CA GLY A 284 -0.16 6.19 -2.24
C GLY A 284 -0.26 7.44 -3.09
N ALA A 285 -0.11 7.26 -4.39
CA ALA A 285 -0.20 8.34 -5.36
C ALA A 285 -0.87 7.89 -6.67
N CYS A 286 -1.44 8.85 -7.40
CA CYS A 286 -1.85 8.66 -8.77
C CYS A 286 -1.45 9.86 -9.65
N VAL A 287 -1.46 9.65 -10.95
CA VAL A 287 -1.22 10.67 -11.98
C VAL A 287 -2.23 10.52 -13.10
N GLY A 288 -2.68 11.66 -13.63
CA GLY A 288 -3.60 11.72 -14.75
C GLY A 288 -3.91 13.14 -15.18
N ASP A 289 -4.98 13.28 -15.96
CA ASP A 289 -5.45 14.54 -16.54
C ASP A 289 -6.98 14.50 -16.76
N ALA A 290 -7.52 15.34 -17.65
CA ALA A 290 -8.94 15.37 -18.01
C ALA A 290 -9.49 14.01 -18.51
N SER A 291 -8.64 13.17 -19.10
CA SER A 291 -9.01 11.82 -19.55
C SER A 291 -9.11 10.81 -18.39
N GLY A 292 -8.79 11.23 -17.16
CA GLY A 292 -8.91 10.43 -15.94
C GLY A 292 -7.56 9.92 -15.43
N VAL A 293 -7.63 8.85 -14.62
CA VAL A 293 -6.46 8.25 -13.96
C VAL A 293 -5.63 7.44 -14.98
N LYS A 294 -4.35 7.79 -15.18
CA LYS A 294 -3.43 7.06 -16.07
C LYS A 294 -2.63 5.99 -15.33
N TYR A 295 -2.19 6.32 -14.11
CA TYR A 295 -1.40 5.42 -13.27
C TYR A 295 -1.70 5.68 -11.79
N ALA A 296 -1.75 4.62 -11.00
CA ALA A 296 -1.96 4.70 -9.56
C ALA A 296 -1.30 3.53 -8.86
N ILE A 297 -0.68 3.80 -7.71
CA ILE A 297 -0.04 2.76 -6.90
C ILE A 297 -0.05 3.14 -5.42
N GLN A 298 -0.23 2.13 -4.55
CA GLN A 298 -0.11 2.27 -3.11
C GLN A 298 1.33 2.01 -2.68
N GLU A 299 1.80 2.74 -1.66
CA GLU A 299 3.19 2.64 -1.17
C GLU A 299 3.51 1.23 -0.70
N GLU A 300 2.54 0.54 -0.09
CA GLU A 300 2.69 -0.85 0.37
C GLU A 300 3.13 -1.83 -0.73
N ARG A 301 2.78 -1.55 -2.00
CA ARG A 301 3.17 -2.39 -3.14
C ARG A 301 4.65 -2.26 -3.49
N LEU A 302 5.26 -1.14 -3.12
CA LEU A 302 6.63 -0.78 -3.45
C LEU A 302 7.58 -1.07 -2.28
N CYS A 303 7.19 -0.69 -1.06
CA CYS A 303 8.00 -0.90 0.15
C CYS A 303 7.82 -2.30 0.78
N GLY A 304 6.75 -3.01 0.46
CA GLY A 304 6.44 -4.33 1.03
C GLY A 304 5.85 -4.28 2.45
N GLU A 305 5.64 -3.09 3.01
CA GLU A 305 4.96 -2.89 4.30
C GLU A 305 3.45 -2.74 4.07
N LYS A 306 2.68 -3.70 4.55
CA LYS A 306 1.22 -3.72 4.40
C LYS A 306 0.57 -2.54 5.10
N ASN A 307 -0.41 -1.92 4.44
CA ASN A 307 -1.13 -0.74 4.91
C ASN A 307 -0.21 0.40 5.32
N TYR A 308 0.91 0.59 4.59
CA TYR A 308 1.94 1.57 4.91
C TYR A 308 1.33 2.92 5.30
N TRP A 309 1.78 3.45 6.44
CA TRP A 309 1.32 4.70 6.98
C TRP A 309 2.44 5.73 6.92
N GLY A 310 2.30 6.76 6.09
CA GLY A 310 3.27 7.86 6.03
C GLY A 310 3.31 8.54 4.67
N PHE A 311 4.40 9.26 4.40
CA PHE A 311 4.65 9.94 3.14
C PHE A 311 4.93 8.94 2.00
N PRO A 312 4.21 8.98 0.86
CA PRO A 312 4.31 8.00 -0.23
C PRO A 312 5.44 8.35 -1.22
N LYS A 313 6.69 8.34 -0.76
CA LYS A 313 7.87 8.74 -1.56
C LYS A 313 8.00 7.87 -2.82
N LEU A 314 7.85 6.55 -2.70
CA LEU A 314 8.05 5.61 -3.80
C LEU A 314 6.93 5.69 -4.82
N SER A 315 5.69 5.89 -4.37
CA SER A 315 4.51 6.03 -5.23
C SER A 315 4.54 7.31 -6.04
N LEU A 316 4.97 8.43 -5.42
CA LEU A 316 5.22 9.70 -6.12
C LEU A 316 6.24 9.52 -7.25
N GLN A 317 7.38 8.90 -6.93
CA GLN A 317 8.41 8.62 -7.93
C GLN A 317 7.90 7.69 -9.03
N ALA A 318 7.11 6.66 -8.70
CA ALA A 318 6.51 5.77 -9.69
C ALA A 318 5.54 6.48 -10.64
N CYS A 319 4.77 7.44 -10.14
CA CYS A 319 3.92 8.28 -10.99
C CYS A 319 4.77 9.09 -11.99
N LEU A 320 5.85 9.74 -11.53
CA LEU A 320 6.76 10.50 -12.39
C LEU A 320 7.46 9.63 -13.43
N ASP A 321 7.97 8.48 -13.01
CA ASP A 321 8.64 7.53 -13.90
C ASP A 321 7.71 7.03 -15.01
N TYR A 322 6.45 6.72 -14.65
CA TYR A 322 5.44 6.25 -15.61
C TYR A 322 5.19 7.27 -16.72
N VAL A 323 5.07 8.56 -16.39
CA VAL A 323 4.84 9.63 -17.39
C VAL A 323 6.14 10.19 -17.99
N GLY A 324 7.31 9.76 -17.51
CA GLY A 324 8.60 10.30 -17.93
C GLY A 324 8.73 11.81 -17.68
N ALA A 325 8.30 12.26 -16.50
CA ALA A 325 8.28 13.66 -16.08
C ALA A 325 9.16 13.91 -14.84
N LYS A 326 9.54 15.17 -14.64
CA LYS A 326 10.19 15.65 -13.41
C LYS A 326 9.15 16.37 -12.54
N PRO A 327 9.42 16.56 -11.23
CA PRO A 327 8.54 17.33 -10.36
C PRO A 327 8.15 18.71 -10.92
N SER A 328 9.09 19.40 -11.58
CA SER A 328 8.87 20.71 -12.22
C SER A 328 7.90 20.70 -13.40
N ASP A 329 7.64 19.53 -13.99
CA ASP A 329 6.76 19.39 -15.14
C ASP A 329 5.30 19.20 -14.70
N ILE A 330 5.06 19.07 -13.39
CA ILE A 330 3.73 18.85 -12.81
C ILE A 330 3.08 20.21 -12.53
N GLU A 331 1.89 20.41 -13.10
CA GLU A 331 1.17 21.68 -12.95
C GLU A 331 0.66 21.87 -11.52
N SER A 332 0.27 20.78 -10.86
CA SER A 332 -0.21 20.81 -9.49
C SER A 332 -0.08 19.48 -8.77
N LEU A 333 -0.07 19.59 -7.45
CA LEU A 333 -0.21 18.47 -6.54
C LEU A 333 -1.52 18.58 -5.77
N SER A 334 -2.42 17.63 -5.94
CA SER A 334 -3.68 17.61 -5.19
C SER A 334 -3.60 16.66 -3.98
N TYR A 335 -4.40 16.92 -2.96
CA TYR A 335 -4.48 16.11 -1.74
C TYR A 335 -5.95 15.88 -1.34
N GLY A 336 -6.33 14.61 -1.13
CA GLY A 336 -7.69 14.19 -0.79
C GLY A 336 -8.05 14.32 0.69
N GLY A 337 -7.88 15.51 1.27
CA GLY A 337 -8.24 15.84 2.65
C GLY A 337 -7.71 17.21 3.10
N ASN A 338 -8.30 17.80 4.13
CA ASN A 338 -7.79 19.03 4.74
C ASN A 338 -6.83 18.73 5.89
N ILE A 339 -7.06 17.64 6.60
CA ILE A 339 -6.21 17.14 7.67
C ILE A 339 -5.18 16.17 7.10
N VAL A 340 -3.89 16.47 7.34
CA VAL A 340 -2.76 15.66 6.85
C VAL A 340 -2.06 14.96 8.01
N LEU A 341 -1.78 13.67 7.85
CA LEU A 341 -1.14 12.81 8.87
C LEU A 341 0.15 12.18 8.34
N CYS A 342 1.16 13.00 8.01
CA CYS A 342 2.43 12.58 7.38
C CYS A 342 3.31 11.66 8.24
N ARG A 343 3.02 11.53 9.54
CA ARG A 343 3.90 10.81 10.46
C ARG A 343 3.83 9.31 10.19
N TYR A 344 4.99 8.68 10.07
CA TYR A 344 5.05 7.22 9.98
C TYR A 344 4.48 6.53 11.22
N HIS A 345 3.67 5.51 10.98
CA HIS A 345 3.11 4.64 12.02
C HIS A 345 3.24 3.18 11.62
N SER A 346 3.93 2.39 12.44
CA SER A 346 3.92 0.95 12.27
C SER A 346 2.57 0.35 12.65
N ARG A 347 2.33 -0.89 12.24
CA ARG A 347 1.19 -1.69 12.69
C ARG A 347 1.07 -1.76 14.22
N ASP A 348 2.19 -1.89 14.93
CA ASP A 348 2.20 -1.92 16.40
C ASP A 348 1.84 -0.55 16.99
N ASP A 349 2.27 0.55 16.37
CA ASP A 349 1.88 1.90 16.78
C ASP A 349 0.37 2.11 16.65
N VAL A 350 -0.24 1.55 15.59
CA VAL A 350 -1.69 1.57 15.40
C VAL A 350 -2.38 0.83 16.53
N ILE A 351 -2.01 -0.41 16.82
CA ILE A 351 -2.63 -1.21 17.90
C ILE A 351 -2.45 -0.52 19.26
N GLU A 352 -1.25 -0.04 19.54
CA GLU A 352 -0.92 0.68 20.77
C GLU A 352 -1.72 2.00 20.87
N SER A 353 -2.06 2.65 19.76
CA SER A 353 -2.92 3.84 19.77
C SER A 353 -4.33 3.54 20.28
N TYR A 354 -4.91 2.38 19.94
CA TYR A 354 -6.21 1.93 20.44
C TYR A 354 -6.12 1.63 21.94
N ARG A 355 -5.09 0.89 22.36
CA ARG A 355 -4.80 0.60 23.78
C ARG A 355 -4.64 1.88 24.61
N ARG A 356 -3.89 2.86 24.12
CA ARG A 356 -3.66 4.13 24.82
C ARG A 356 -4.93 4.91 25.01
N GLN A 357 -5.85 4.90 24.04
CA GLN A 357 -7.13 5.60 24.13
C GLN A 357 -8.02 5.08 25.27
N GLU A 358 -7.80 3.87 25.76
CA GLU A 358 -8.52 3.33 26.91
C GLU A 358 -7.98 3.80 28.28
N THR A 359 -6.74 4.29 28.32
CA THR A 359 -6.12 4.82 29.54
C THR A 359 -6.81 6.11 30.00
N PHE A 360 -6.68 6.46 31.29
CA PHE A 360 -7.23 7.72 31.80
C PHE A 360 -6.69 8.94 31.04
N ALA A 361 -5.37 8.99 30.79
CA ALA A 361 -4.72 10.05 30.04
C ALA A 361 -5.17 10.08 28.57
N GLY A 362 -5.29 8.92 27.92
CA GLY A 362 -5.81 8.81 26.55
C GLY A 362 -7.26 9.28 26.43
N LYS A 363 -8.13 8.87 27.35
CA LYS A 363 -9.52 9.32 27.45
C LYS A 363 -9.60 10.84 27.62
N LEU A 364 -8.76 11.43 28.48
CA LEU A 364 -8.72 12.88 28.67
C LEU A 364 -8.27 13.61 27.39
N ARG A 365 -7.21 13.12 26.73
CA ARG A 365 -6.72 13.65 25.45
C ARG A 365 -7.80 13.59 24.38
N GLN A 366 -8.47 12.46 24.21
CA GLN A 366 -9.50 12.30 23.18
C GLN A 366 -10.75 13.12 23.47
N ARG A 367 -11.19 13.23 24.73
CA ARG A 367 -12.42 13.94 25.11
C ARG A 367 -12.26 15.46 25.13
N VAL A 368 -11.07 15.96 25.43
CA VAL A 368 -10.84 17.40 25.64
C VAL A 368 -9.88 17.97 24.62
N ALA A 369 -8.67 17.44 24.50
CA ALA A 369 -7.63 18.04 23.67
C ALA A 369 -7.91 17.89 22.17
N MET A 370 -8.31 16.69 21.73
CA MET A 370 -8.48 16.41 20.29
C MET A 370 -9.60 17.25 19.64
N PRO A 371 -10.80 17.41 20.24
CA PRO A 371 -11.85 18.27 19.69
C PRO A 371 -11.44 19.74 19.57
N ILE A 372 -10.64 20.23 20.51
CA ILE A 372 -10.12 21.60 20.48
C ILE A 372 -9.11 21.75 19.34
N VAL A 373 -8.18 20.79 19.21
CA VAL A 373 -7.17 20.79 18.16
C VAL A 373 -7.81 20.71 16.78
N THR A 374 -8.73 19.77 16.54
CA THR A 374 -9.39 19.61 15.24
C THR A 374 -10.30 20.78 14.89
N ARG A 375 -10.97 21.39 15.88
CA ARG A 375 -11.80 22.59 15.66
C ARG A 375 -10.97 23.83 15.33
N LEU A 376 -9.80 23.97 15.94
CA LEU A 376 -8.92 25.14 15.75
C LEU A 376 -7.93 24.99 14.59
N ARG A 377 -7.65 23.77 14.12
CA ARG A 377 -6.66 23.49 13.08
C ARG A 377 -7.27 22.63 11.96
N ARG A 378 -8.12 23.25 11.14
CA ARG A 378 -8.66 22.63 9.91
C ARG A 378 -7.55 22.22 8.92
N ASN A 379 -6.43 22.94 8.92
CA ASN A 379 -5.28 22.70 8.04
C ASN A 379 -4.14 21.99 8.79
N TYR A 380 -4.48 21.14 9.76
CA TYR A 380 -3.48 20.43 10.55
C TYR A 380 -2.60 19.55 9.64
N GLY A 381 -1.28 19.63 9.82
CA GLY A 381 -0.33 18.80 9.08
C GLY A 381 0.10 19.33 7.70
N GLN A 382 -0.56 20.36 7.15
CA GLN A 382 -0.22 20.91 5.82
C GLN A 382 1.18 21.55 5.76
N GLY A 383 1.66 22.15 6.86
CA GLY A 383 3.02 22.69 6.93
C GLY A 383 4.12 21.61 6.85
N PRO A 384 4.08 20.57 7.72
CA PRO A 384 4.95 19.41 7.60
C PRO A 384 4.91 18.73 6.22
N LEU A 385 3.71 18.58 5.64
CA LEU A 385 3.52 18.11 4.27
C LEU A 385 4.34 18.95 3.29
N ARG A 386 4.21 20.28 3.36
CA ARG A 386 4.95 21.16 2.46
C ARG A 386 6.46 20.96 2.56
N GLY A 387 6.98 20.83 3.78
CA GLY A 387 8.40 20.55 3.99
C GLY A 387 8.87 19.22 3.37
N LEU A 388 8.02 18.17 3.39
CA LEU A 388 8.33 16.88 2.74
C LEU A 388 8.26 16.98 1.22
N LEU A 389 7.27 17.70 0.68
CA LEU A 389 7.14 17.98 -0.75
C LEU A 389 8.33 18.79 -1.27
N ASP A 390 8.77 19.81 -0.53
CA ASP A 390 9.95 20.62 -0.88
C ASP A 390 11.20 19.72 -0.96
N GLN A 391 11.40 18.81 0.02
CA GLN A 391 12.49 17.84 0.02
C GLN A 391 12.40 16.84 -1.15
N ALA A 392 11.19 16.50 -1.58
CA ALA A 392 10.93 15.62 -2.72
C ALA A 392 11.00 16.35 -4.09
N GLY A 393 11.35 17.64 -4.11
CA GLY A 393 11.54 18.41 -5.34
C GLY A 393 10.29 19.13 -5.86
N TYR A 394 9.21 19.21 -5.08
CA TYR A 394 7.94 19.86 -5.44
C TYR A 394 7.81 21.29 -4.86
N ALA A 395 8.94 21.94 -4.58
CA ALA A 395 8.98 23.23 -3.89
C ALA A 395 8.28 24.37 -4.63
N ASP A 396 8.14 24.29 -5.96
CA ASP A 396 7.47 25.29 -6.79
C ASP A 396 6.09 24.83 -7.29
N VAL A 397 5.66 23.62 -6.92
CA VAL A 397 4.39 23.05 -7.38
C VAL A 397 3.25 23.51 -6.45
N PRO A 398 2.15 24.09 -6.98
CA PRO A 398 0.96 24.43 -6.20
C PRO A 398 0.33 23.19 -5.56
N VAL A 399 -0.06 23.30 -4.29
CA VAL A 399 -0.77 22.23 -3.56
C VAL A 399 -2.23 22.60 -3.38
N VAL A 400 -3.13 21.74 -3.86
CA VAL A 400 -4.59 21.91 -3.76
C VAL A 400 -5.16 20.87 -2.81
N HIS A 401 -5.97 21.31 -1.84
CA HIS A 401 -6.63 20.43 -0.89
C HIS A 401 -8.11 20.31 -1.22
N PHE A 402 -8.61 19.08 -1.23
CA PHE A 402 -10.02 18.76 -1.35
C PHE A 402 -10.53 18.15 -0.03
N ASP A 403 -11.83 18.32 0.25
CA ASP A 403 -12.44 17.65 1.39
C ASP A 403 -12.38 16.12 1.24
N HIS A 404 -12.11 15.41 2.34
CA HIS A 404 -11.97 13.95 2.38
C HIS A 404 -13.22 13.22 1.87
N HIS A 405 -14.41 13.61 2.35
CA HIS A 405 -15.65 12.96 1.92
C HIS A 405 -16.09 13.41 0.54
N LEU A 406 -15.79 14.64 0.13
CA LEU A 406 -15.97 15.07 -1.26
C LEU A 406 -15.07 14.29 -2.21
N SER A 407 -13.83 13.97 -1.79
CA SER A 407 -12.90 13.15 -2.56
C SER A 407 -13.42 11.72 -2.70
N HIS A 408 -13.93 11.11 -1.62
CA HIS A 408 -14.65 9.83 -1.70
C HIS A 408 -15.85 9.91 -2.66
N ALA A 409 -16.69 10.94 -2.53
CA ALA A 409 -17.85 11.12 -3.40
C ALA A 409 -17.44 11.27 -4.88
N ALA A 410 -16.34 11.98 -5.15
CA ALA A 410 -15.79 12.14 -6.48
C ALA A 410 -15.28 10.82 -7.08
N THR A 411 -14.64 9.94 -6.30
CA THR A 411 -14.26 8.60 -6.80
C THR A 411 -15.48 7.82 -7.27
N ALA A 412 -16.54 7.78 -6.47
CA ALA A 412 -17.76 7.08 -6.80
C ALA A 412 -18.45 7.71 -8.03
N TYR A 413 -18.68 9.02 -8.01
CA TYR A 413 -19.38 9.71 -9.08
C TYR A 413 -18.60 9.69 -10.39
N TYR A 414 -17.42 10.31 -10.44
CA TYR A 414 -16.66 10.40 -11.69
C TYR A 414 -16.19 9.02 -12.14
N GLY A 415 -15.73 8.18 -11.21
CA GLY A 415 -15.17 6.87 -11.54
C GLY A 415 -16.20 5.84 -12.03
N LEU A 416 -17.48 5.93 -11.63
CA LEU A 416 -18.50 4.91 -11.96
C LEU A 416 -19.67 5.43 -12.79
N ARG A 417 -19.88 6.75 -12.91
CA ARG A 417 -21.03 7.28 -13.66
C ARG A 417 -21.03 6.74 -15.08
N THR A 418 -22.24 6.47 -15.57
CA THR A 418 -22.47 6.05 -16.96
C THR A 418 -22.78 7.23 -17.86
N SER A 419 -23.24 8.35 -17.29
CA SER A 419 -23.49 9.59 -18.03
C SER A 419 -23.46 10.80 -17.07
N PRO A 420 -22.88 11.94 -17.46
CA PRO A 420 -22.93 13.18 -16.68
C PRO A 420 -24.37 13.70 -16.50
N GLU A 421 -25.26 13.46 -17.47
CA GLU A 421 -26.66 13.92 -17.48
C GLU A 421 -27.56 13.17 -16.48
N LYS A 422 -27.10 12.00 -16.00
CA LYS A 422 -27.85 11.17 -15.07
C LYS A 422 -27.57 11.62 -13.64
N LYS A 423 -28.62 11.70 -12.82
CA LYS A 423 -28.51 11.96 -11.37
C LYS A 423 -28.20 10.67 -10.63
N TYR A 424 -27.29 10.76 -9.67
CA TYR A 424 -26.91 9.67 -8.79
C TYR A 424 -27.03 10.10 -7.33
N LEU A 425 -27.49 9.17 -6.50
CA LEU A 425 -27.37 9.26 -5.05
C LEU A 425 -25.97 8.77 -4.68
N VAL A 426 -25.10 9.70 -4.28
CA VAL A 426 -23.71 9.41 -3.93
C VAL A 426 -23.60 9.35 -2.40
N LEU A 427 -23.24 8.18 -1.90
CA LEU A 427 -23.10 7.90 -0.47
C LEU A 427 -21.64 7.70 -0.12
N THR A 428 -21.18 8.37 0.94
CA THR A 428 -19.86 8.09 1.51
C THR A 428 -20.01 7.61 2.94
N CYS A 429 -19.28 6.56 3.33
CA CYS A 429 -19.31 6.03 4.70
C CYS A 429 -17.95 5.43 5.07
N ASP A 430 -17.30 6.02 6.07
CA ASP A 430 -15.91 5.77 6.42
C ASP A 430 -15.66 5.84 7.94
N GLY A 431 -14.43 5.55 8.38
CA GLY A 431 -14.02 5.68 9.76
C GLY A 431 -14.08 7.14 10.24
N ALA A 432 -13.31 8.02 9.61
CA ALA A 432 -13.34 9.46 9.81
C ALA A 432 -12.56 10.18 8.70
N GLY A 433 -12.99 11.39 8.33
CA GLY A 433 -12.28 12.26 7.40
C GLY A 433 -12.76 13.70 7.55
N ASP A 434 -11.84 14.66 7.72
CA ASP A 434 -12.15 16.10 7.86
C ASP A 434 -13.25 16.47 8.88
N GLY A 435 -13.44 15.61 9.89
CA GLY A 435 -14.44 15.79 10.96
C GLY A 435 -15.79 15.13 10.70
N LEU A 436 -15.95 14.45 9.56
CA LEU A 436 -17.12 13.66 9.20
C LEU A 436 -16.78 12.16 9.18
N CYS A 437 -17.81 11.33 9.07
CA CYS A 437 -17.66 9.90 8.78
C CYS A 437 -18.64 9.39 7.73
N ALA A 438 -19.68 10.16 7.38
CA ALA A 438 -20.57 9.81 6.29
C ALA A 438 -21.21 11.05 5.67
N THR A 439 -21.53 10.98 4.38
CA THR A 439 -22.30 12.02 3.67
C THR A 439 -23.31 11.41 2.72
N VAL A 440 -24.42 12.13 2.51
CA VAL A 440 -25.43 11.86 1.48
C VAL A 440 -25.39 13.02 0.51
N ARG A 441 -25.17 12.76 -0.77
CA ARG A 441 -25.07 13.78 -1.83
C ARG A 441 -25.83 13.35 -3.07
N VAL A 442 -26.33 14.31 -3.85
CA VAL A 442 -26.84 14.09 -5.20
C VAL A 442 -25.85 14.72 -6.17
N MET A 443 -25.38 13.94 -7.16
CA MET A 443 -24.44 14.40 -8.19
C MET A 443 -24.93 14.03 -9.59
N GLY A 444 -24.60 14.85 -10.58
CA GLY A 444 -24.96 14.67 -11.99
C GLY A 444 -26.27 15.34 -12.39
N GLY A 445 -26.57 15.36 -13.69
CA GLY A 445 -27.69 16.11 -14.25
C GLY A 445 -27.61 17.61 -13.95
N GLY A 446 -26.40 18.16 -13.97
CA GLY A 446 -26.11 19.56 -13.61
C GLY A 446 -26.26 19.89 -12.11
N GLU A 447 -26.40 18.90 -11.23
CA GLU A 447 -26.57 19.09 -9.80
C GLU A 447 -25.35 18.55 -9.02
N ASP A 448 -24.88 19.32 -8.05
CA ASP A 448 -24.02 18.84 -6.97
C ASP A 448 -24.54 19.37 -5.64
N ARG A 449 -25.28 18.54 -4.89
CA ARG A 449 -25.97 18.95 -3.67
C ARG A 449 -25.71 17.98 -2.52
N LEU A 450 -25.04 18.49 -1.50
CA LEU A 450 -24.94 17.84 -0.20
C LEU A 450 -26.31 17.85 0.50
N VAL A 451 -26.79 16.67 0.88
CA VAL A 451 -28.10 16.46 1.52
C VAL A 451 -27.95 16.34 3.03
N ALA A 452 -26.97 15.56 3.49
CA ALA A 452 -26.73 15.31 4.90
C ALA A 452 -25.27 14.93 5.16
N GLU A 453 -24.82 15.21 6.39
CA GLU A 453 -23.50 14.88 6.91
C GLU A 453 -23.63 14.18 8.25
N THR A 454 -22.72 13.26 8.53
CA THR A 454 -22.60 12.60 9.82
C THR A 454 -21.25 12.96 10.44
N PRO A 455 -21.22 13.52 11.66
CA PRO A 455 -19.96 13.87 12.31
C PRO A 455 -19.19 12.63 12.75
N TRP A 456 -17.85 12.70 12.74
CA TRP A 456 -16.96 11.57 13.07
C TRP A 456 -17.24 10.89 14.42
N GLY A 457 -17.85 11.61 15.36
CA GLY A 457 -18.23 11.09 16.67
C GLY A 457 -19.31 10.00 16.62
N ASP A 458 -20.05 9.90 15.51
CA ASP A 458 -21.18 9.00 15.30
C ASP A 458 -20.86 7.94 14.22
N SER A 459 -19.57 7.62 14.08
CA SER A 459 -19.05 6.75 13.02
C SER A 459 -19.40 5.27 13.19
N LEU A 460 -20.05 4.71 12.16
CA LEU A 460 -20.26 3.27 12.00
C LEU A 460 -18.94 2.55 11.69
N GLY A 461 -18.07 3.14 10.87
CA GLY A 461 -16.74 2.59 10.58
C GLY A 461 -15.87 2.49 11.84
N ALA A 462 -15.92 3.50 12.71
CA ALA A 462 -15.22 3.47 13.99
C ALA A 462 -15.78 2.37 14.92
N LEU A 463 -17.10 2.18 14.98
CA LEU A 463 -17.71 1.09 15.74
C LEU A 463 -17.15 -0.27 15.26
N TYR A 464 -17.11 -0.48 13.95
CA TYR A 464 -16.62 -1.71 13.36
C TYR A 464 -15.13 -1.95 13.68
N SER A 465 -14.30 -0.91 13.56
CA SER A 465 -12.87 -0.96 13.88
C SER A 465 -12.61 -1.25 15.38
N TRP A 466 -13.36 -0.62 16.28
CA TRP A 466 -13.24 -0.86 17.72
C TRP A 466 -13.62 -2.29 18.12
N VAL A 467 -14.68 -2.84 17.55
CA VAL A 467 -15.03 -4.25 17.77
C VAL A 467 -13.95 -5.17 17.17
N THR A 468 -13.36 -4.81 16.03
CA THR A 468 -12.24 -5.55 15.44
C THR A 468 -11.05 -5.61 16.40
N TYR A 469 -10.67 -4.47 16.99
CA TYR A 469 -9.64 -4.40 18.03
C TYR A 469 -9.99 -5.26 19.25
N GLY A 470 -11.23 -5.18 19.73
CA GLY A 470 -11.72 -5.96 20.87
C GLY A 470 -11.65 -7.47 20.70
N MET A 471 -11.79 -7.92 19.46
CA MET A 471 -11.70 -9.34 19.08
C MET A 471 -10.25 -9.83 18.95
N GLY A 472 -9.27 -8.98 19.25
CA GLY A 472 -7.84 -9.28 19.13
C GLY A 472 -7.32 -9.21 17.70
N PHE A 473 -8.10 -8.65 16.77
CA PHE A 473 -7.66 -8.38 15.41
C PHE A 473 -7.05 -6.98 15.29
N VAL A 474 -6.50 -6.68 14.12
CA VAL A 474 -5.82 -5.42 13.86
C VAL A 474 -6.81 -4.45 13.24
N PRO A 475 -7.13 -3.34 13.93
CA PRO A 475 -8.05 -2.34 13.41
C PRO A 475 -7.48 -1.69 12.15
N MET A 476 -8.35 -1.25 11.27
CA MET A 476 -8.07 -0.69 9.92
C MET A 476 -7.43 -1.69 8.95
N GLU A 477 -7.40 -2.98 9.28
CA GLU A 477 -6.86 -4.05 8.45
C GLU A 477 -7.76 -5.29 8.39
N HIS A 478 -8.37 -5.66 9.52
CA HIS A 478 -9.01 -6.97 9.70
C HIS A 478 -10.54 -6.92 9.86
N GLU A 479 -11.19 -5.77 9.65
CA GLU A 479 -12.64 -5.60 9.78
C GLU A 479 -13.39 -6.68 9.00
N TYR A 480 -13.01 -6.91 7.74
CA TYR A 480 -13.71 -7.87 6.89
C TYR A 480 -13.49 -9.34 7.28
N LYS A 481 -12.62 -9.64 8.26
CA LYS A 481 -12.57 -10.97 8.88
C LYS A 481 -13.78 -11.21 9.78
N LEU A 482 -14.30 -10.17 10.43
CA LEU A 482 -15.53 -10.25 11.21
C LEU A 482 -16.73 -10.44 10.27
N MET A 483 -16.77 -9.70 9.15
CA MET A 483 -17.75 -9.93 8.08
C MET A 483 -17.74 -11.39 7.58
N GLY A 484 -16.54 -11.97 7.38
CA GLY A 484 -16.39 -13.37 6.99
C GLY A 484 -16.77 -14.37 8.08
N MET A 485 -16.72 -13.99 9.36
CA MET A 485 -17.14 -14.85 10.48
C MET A 485 -18.66 -14.80 10.73
N ALA A 486 -19.29 -13.67 10.41
CA ALA A 486 -20.71 -13.42 10.68
C ALA A 486 -21.66 -14.58 10.30
N PRO A 487 -21.54 -15.23 9.13
CA PRO A 487 -22.55 -16.20 8.70
C PRO A 487 -22.51 -17.54 9.45
N TYR A 488 -21.50 -17.78 10.30
CA TYR A 488 -21.39 -19.00 11.10
C TYR A 488 -22.23 -18.97 12.40
N ALA A 489 -22.72 -17.80 12.80
CA ALA A 489 -23.47 -17.64 14.04
C ALA A 489 -24.94 -18.06 13.90
N SER A 490 -25.58 -18.38 15.03
CA SER A 490 -27.03 -18.58 15.06
C SER A 490 -27.79 -17.25 14.98
N GLU A 491 -29.00 -17.28 14.42
CA GLU A 491 -29.84 -16.08 14.31
C GLU A 491 -30.21 -15.51 15.70
N SER A 492 -30.48 -16.36 16.68
CA SER A 492 -30.78 -15.91 18.05
C SER A 492 -29.64 -15.14 18.70
N GLY A 493 -28.40 -15.62 18.54
CA GLY A 493 -27.19 -14.97 19.06
C GLY A 493 -26.89 -13.67 18.31
N THR A 494 -27.06 -13.69 16.99
CA THR A 494 -26.92 -12.53 16.10
C THR A 494 -27.85 -11.40 16.55
N GLN A 495 -29.14 -11.68 16.74
CA GLN A 495 -30.12 -10.67 17.13
C GLN A 495 -29.89 -10.14 18.54
N GLN A 496 -29.46 -11.00 19.47
CA GLN A 496 -29.09 -10.60 20.82
C GLN A 496 -27.95 -9.57 20.79
N VAL A 497 -26.87 -9.84 20.08
CA VAL A 497 -25.73 -8.92 19.99
C VAL A 497 -26.07 -7.66 19.18
N ALA A 498 -26.80 -7.79 18.06
CA ALA A 498 -27.26 -6.63 17.29
C ALA A 498 -28.06 -5.64 18.16
N SER A 499 -28.88 -6.14 19.10
CA SER A 499 -29.64 -5.30 20.03
C SER A 499 -28.75 -4.46 20.96
N ILE A 500 -27.55 -4.94 21.28
CA ILE A 500 -26.57 -4.18 22.09
C ILE A 500 -26.08 -2.98 21.28
N PHE A 501 -25.66 -3.18 20.03
CA PHE A 501 -25.16 -2.10 19.18
C PHE A 501 -26.21 -1.01 18.91
N ARG A 502 -27.50 -1.38 18.79
CA ARG A 502 -28.61 -0.42 18.67
C ARG A 502 -28.76 0.53 19.88
N ARG A 503 -28.20 0.17 21.05
CA ARG A 503 -28.15 1.08 22.22
C ARG A 503 -27.07 2.16 22.10
N TYR A 504 -26.15 2.03 21.16
CA TYR A 504 -25.01 2.92 20.99
C TYR A 504 -25.10 3.81 19.76
N LEU A 505 -25.62 3.27 18.65
CA LEU A 505 -25.71 3.96 17.38
C LEU A 505 -27.06 3.66 16.69
N GLY A 506 -27.61 4.65 16.01
CA GLY A 506 -28.84 4.58 15.23
C GLY A 506 -28.86 5.65 14.15
N LEU A 507 -30.01 5.87 13.52
CA LEU A 507 -30.21 6.98 12.58
C LEU A 507 -30.77 8.21 13.30
N SER A 508 -30.53 9.39 12.72
CA SER A 508 -31.19 10.64 13.10
C SER A 508 -32.69 10.58 12.89
N LYS A 509 -33.43 11.55 13.45
CA LYS A 509 -34.90 11.61 13.33
C LYS A 509 -35.41 11.68 11.89
N ASP A 510 -34.67 12.35 11.00
CA ASP A 510 -34.95 12.42 9.56
C ASP A 510 -34.42 11.18 8.80
N GLY A 511 -33.63 10.34 9.46
CA GLY A 511 -33.07 9.12 8.88
C GLY A 511 -31.90 9.34 7.93
N LEU A 512 -31.37 10.57 7.81
CA LEU A 512 -30.37 10.94 6.79
C LEU A 512 -28.92 10.96 7.31
N SER A 513 -28.72 10.91 8.62
CA SER A 513 -27.39 10.85 9.26
C SER A 513 -27.35 9.76 10.33
N PHE A 514 -26.16 9.32 10.70
CA PHE A 514 -26.02 8.48 11.89
C PHE A 514 -26.04 9.33 13.15
N GLN A 515 -26.58 8.77 14.21
CA GLN A 515 -26.72 9.43 15.49
C GLN A 515 -26.41 8.46 16.62
N ARG A 516 -25.41 8.82 17.44
CA ARG A 516 -25.13 8.11 18.68
C ARG A 516 -26.36 8.16 19.61
N GLN A 517 -26.62 7.05 20.28
CA GLN A 517 -27.71 6.90 21.25
C GLN A 517 -27.24 7.13 22.70
N THR A 518 -25.98 7.52 22.86
CA THR A 518 -25.38 7.82 24.17
C THR A 518 -24.78 9.23 24.19
N HIS A 519 -24.48 9.73 25.39
CA HIS A 519 -23.75 11.00 25.55
C HIS A 519 -22.28 10.92 25.09
N ARG A 520 -21.75 9.71 24.88
CA ARG A 520 -20.36 9.47 24.46
C ARG A 520 -20.31 9.31 22.96
N ARG A 521 -19.29 9.87 22.32
CA ARG A 521 -18.94 9.53 20.93
C ARG A 521 -18.63 8.03 20.87
N ILE A 522 -18.85 7.42 19.72
CA ILE A 522 -18.58 6.00 19.50
C ILE A 522 -17.12 5.65 19.86
N ASN A 523 -16.16 6.48 19.45
CA ASN A 523 -14.74 6.34 19.80
C ASN A 523 -14.45 6.37 21.31
N ASP A 524 -15.32 6.98 22.12
CA ASP A 524 -15.17 7.02 23.59
C ASP A 524 -16.03 5.97 24.31
N ALA A 525 -16.88 5.26 23.57
CA ALA A 525 -17.88 4.34 24.10
C ALA A 525 -17.39 2.88 24.13
N TYR A 526 -16.25 2.56 23.49
CA TYR A 526 -15.81 1.17 23.34
C TYR A 526 -15.73 0.39 24.65
N GLY A 527 -15.13 0.94 25.73
CA GLY A 527 -15.09 0.22 27.00
C GLY A 527 -16.46 -0.07 27.65
N ALA A 528 -17.53 0.65 27.26
CA ALA A 528 -18.90 0.31 27.66
C ALA A 528 -19.50 -0.76 26.74
N ILE A 529 -19.24 -0.67 25.43
CA ILE A 529 -19.61 -1.68 24.44
C ILE A 529 -18.98 -3.03 24.81
N GLU A 530 -17.68 -3.05 25.09
CA GLU A 530 -16.96 -4.26 25.51
C GLU A 530 -17.56 -4.89 26.77
N ALA A 531 -17.89 -4.07 27.78
CA ALA A 531 -18.55 -4.56 28.98
C ALA A 531 -19.93 -5.18 28.69
N ASP A 532 -20.70 -4.61 27.77
CA ASP A 532 -21.99 -5.14 27.35
C ASP A 532 -21.86 -6.42 26.51
N LEU A 533 -20.76 -6.58 25.77
CA LEU A 533 -20.45 -7.78 25.00
C LEU A 533 -19.86 -8.91 25.86
N GLN A 534 -19.55 -8.63 27.14
CA GLN A 534 -18.92 -9.61 28.01
C GLN A 534 -19.78 -10.87 28.16
N GLY A 535 -19.16 -12.03 27.92
CA GLY A 535 -19.82 -13.34 27.98
C GLY A 535 -20.59 -13.72 26.70
N MET A 536 -20.63 -12.85 25.68
CA MET A 536 -21.14 -13.20 24.36
C MET A 536 -20.12 -14.04 23.60
N ARG A 537 -20.59 -14.97 22.78
CA ARG A 537 -19.71 -15.75 21.92
C ARG A 537 -19.13 -14.88 20.81
N PHE A 538 -17.88 -15.13 20.45
CA PHE A 538 -17.13 -14.34 19.49
C PHE A 538 -17.80 -14.30 18.08
N ASP A 539 -18.37 -15.42 17.64
CA ASP A 539 -19.11 -15.54 16.37
C ASP A 539 -20.40 -14.71 16.40
N TRP A 540 -21.10 -14.69 17.53
CA TRP A 540 -22.28 -13.85 17.73
C TRP A 540 -21.93 -12.36 17.73
N ILE A 541 -20.78 -11.98 18.28
CA ILE A 541 -20.30 -10.58 18.23
C ILE A 541 -20.10 -10.14 16.79
N CYS A 542 -19.39 -10.96 15.99
CA CYS A 542 -19.16 -10.68 14.57
C CYS A 542 -20.48 -10.58 13.80
N ALA A 543 -21.38 -11.54 14.00
CA ALA A 543 -22.67 -11.59 13.31
C ALA A 543 -23.61 -10.44 13.71
N GLY A 544 -23.70 -10.13 15.01
CA GLY A 544 -24.53 -9.04 15.50
C GLY A 544 -24.06 -7.67 15.01
N LEU A 545 -22.73 -7.46 14.93
CA LEU A 545 -22.15 -6.25 14.34
C LEU A 545 -22.50 -6.15 12.85
N GLN A 546 -22.33 -7.25 12.12
CA GLN A 546 -22.62 -7.31 10.69
C GLN A 546 -24.11 -7.06 10.42
N ARG A 547 -25.02 -7.74 11.13
CA ARG A 547 -26.47 -7.53 11.03
C ARG A 547 -26.86 -6.09 11.32
N PHE A 548 -26.32 -5.51 12.41
CA PHE A 548 -26.57 -4.12 12.75
C PHE A 548 -26.11 -3.15 11.64
N THR A 549 -24.93 -3.40 11.06
CA THR A 549 -24.36 -2.61 9.96
C THR A 549 -25.25 -2.69 8.71
N GLU A 550 -25.69 -3.89 8.33
CA GLU A 550 -26.58 -4.11 7.18
C GLU A 550 -27.91 -3.37 7.34
N GLU A 551 -28.58 -3.52 8.50
CA GLU A 551 -29.85 -2.86 8.78
C GLU A 551 -29.74 -1.33 8.77
N MET A 552 -28.68 -0.80 9.40
CA MET A 552 -28.40 0.63 9.44
C MET A 552 -28.24 1.21 8.03
N LEU A 553 -27.43 0.57 7.19
CA LEU A 553 -27.15 1.06 5.84
C LEU A 553 -28.36 0.93 4.92
N VAL A 554 -29.12 -0.18 5.00
CA VAL A 554 -30.35 -0.37 4.22
C VAL A 554 -31.38 0.71 4.56
N GLU A 555 -31.62 0.98 5.83
CA GLU A 555 -32.59 2.01 6.23
C GLU A 555 -32.10 3.43 5.90
N TRP A 556 -30.80 3.68 6.05
CA TRP A 556 -30.18 4.96 5.66
C TRP A 556 -30.34 5.24 4.16
N VAL A 557 -30.01 4.26 3.31
CA VAL A 557 -30.18 4.36 1.85
C VAL A 557 -31.65 4.57 1.50
N ARG A 558 -32.57 3.82 2.12
CA ARG A 558 -34.01 3.97 1.90
C ARG A 558 -34.48 5.39 2.21
N ASN A 559 -34.00 5.97 3.30
CA ASN A 559 -34.34 7.34 3.69
C ASN A 559 -33.74 8.38 2.76
N ALA A 560 -32.50 8.17 2.31
CA ALA A 560 -31.85 9.04 1.34
C ALA A 560 -32.58 9.02 -0.02
N ILE A 561 -33.00 7.85 -0.51
CA ILE A 561 -33.82 7.73 -1.73
C ILE A 561 -35.17 8.44 -1.53
N ARG A 562 -35.85 8.22 -0.41
CA ARG A 562 -37.12 8.90 -0.09
C ARG A 562 -36.98 10.43 -0.06
N ALA A 563 -35.87 10.95 0.46
CA ALA A 563 -35.63 12.39 0.57
C ALA A 563 -35.20 13.05 -0.75
N THR A 564 -34.55 12.30 -1.65
CA THR A 564 -33.96 12.85 -2.88
C THR A 564 -34.72 12.50 -4.14
N GLY A 565 -35.47 11.39 -4.13
CA GLY A 565 -36.11 10.81 -5.31
C GLY A 565 -35.15 10.13 -6.28
N VAL A 566 -33.88 9.91 -5.91
CA VAL A 566 -32.85 9.33 -6.78
C VAL A 566 -32.56 7.90 -6.35
N SER A 567 -32.75 6.93 -7.25
CA SER A 567 -32.69 5.48 -7.02
C SER A 567 -31.43 4.80 -7.58
N ASP A 568 -30.60 5.52 -8.34
CA ASP A 568 -29.30 5.06 -8.81
C ASP A 568 -28.22 5.44 -7.79
N VAL A 569 -27.66 4.44 -7.11
CA VAL A 569 -26.82 4.63 -5.93
C VAL A 569 -25.36 4.32 -6.25
N LEU A 570 -24.49 5.29 -6.00
CA LEU A 570 -23.03 5.13 -6.07
C LEU A 570 -22.45 5.28 -4.66
N ALA A 571 -21.50 4.44 -4.29
CA ALA A 571 -20.97 4.39 -2.93
C ALA A 571 -19.43 4.38 -2.85
N ALA A 572 -18.88 5.07 -1.86
CA ALA A 572 -17.45 5.06 -1.52
C ALA A 572 -17.21 5.24 -0.01
N GLY A 573 -15.96 5.14 0.46
CA GLY A 573 -15.61 5.09 1.87
C GLY A 573 -15.47 3.66 2.37
N GLY A 574 -14.55 3.44 3.32
CA GLY A 574 -14.10 2.11 3.71
C GLY A 574 -15.22 1.15 4.10
N VAL A 575 -16.33 1.63 4.68
CA VAL A 575 -17.45 0.75 5.09
C VAL A 575 -18.08 0.02 3.90
N PHE A 576 -18.07 0.60 2.70
CA PHE A 576 -18.61 -0.03 1.49
C PHE A 576 -17.69 -1.09 0.87
N MET A 577 -16.54 -1.39 1.48
CA MET A 577 -15.81 -2.64 1.23
C MET A 577 -16.54 -3.87 1.85
N ASN A 578 -17.59 -3.61 2.64
CA ASN A 578 -18.50 -4.63 3.15
C ASN A 578 -19.45 -5.13 2.06
N VAL A 579 -18.98 -6.12 1.31
CA VAL A 579 -19.71 -6.70 0.17
C VAL A 579 -21.05 -7.36 0.55
N LYS A 580 -21.29 -7.65 1.83
CA LYS A 580 -22.57 -8.19 2.32
C LYS A 580 -23.60 -7.07 2.54
N ALA A 581 -23.18 -5.96 3.13
CA ALA A 581 -24.02 -4.77 3.21
C ALA A 581 -24.37 -4.24 1.81
N ASN A 582 -23.39 -4.23 0.89
CA ASN A 582 -23.62 -3.85 -0.51
C ASN A 582 -24.70 -4.71 -1.17
N LYS A 583 -24.68 -6.04 -0.95
CA LYS A 583 -25.73 -6.95 -1.44
C LYS A 583 -27.10 -6.55 -0.90
N CYS A 584 -27.22 -6.33 0.41
CA CYS A 584 -28.49 -5.94 1.03
C CYS A 584 -29.05 -4.64 0.43
N ILE A 585 -28.19 -3.65 0.15
CA ILE A 585 -28.59 -2.39 -0.49
C ILE A 585 -29.03 -2.64 -1.93
N ALA A 586 -28.21 -3.35 -2.70
CA ALA A 586 -28.47 -3.63 -4.11
C ALA A 586 -29.77 -4.43 -4.33
N GLU A 587 -30.22 -5.22 -3.36
CA GLU A 587 -31.45 -6.01 -3.43
C GLU A 587 -32.71 -5.22 -3.07
N MET A 588 -32.59 -4.01 -2.53
CA MET A 588 -33.74 -3.16 -2.21
C MET A 588 -34.57 -2.86 -3.46
N ASN A 589 -35.91 -2.93 -3.36
CA ASN A 589 -36.78 -2.63 -4.50
C ASN A 589 -36.72 -1.15 -4.90
N GLU A 590 -36.36 -0.28 -3.95
CA GLU A 590 -36.22 1.17 -4.13
C GLU A 590 -34.93 1.56 -4.88
N VAL A 591 -33.99 0.63 -5.06
CA VAL A 591 -32.69 0.85 -5.72
C VAL A 591 -32.75 0.31 -7.14
N ASP A 592 -32.56 1.17 -8.14
CA ASP A 592 -32.56 0.76 -9.54
C ASP A 592 -31.20 0.18 -9.95
N SER A 593 -30.12 0.86 -9.53
CA SER A 593 -28.75 0.37 -9.67
C SER A 593 -27.91 0.71 -8.44
N PHE A 594 -26.93 -0.14 -8.15
CA PHE A 594 -25.98 0.08 -7.06
C PHE A 594 -24.57 -0.31 -7.51
N GLU A 595 -23.60 0.56 -7.28
CA GLU A 595 -22.19 0.25 -7.48
C GLU A 595 -21.34 0.93 -6.39
N ALA A 596 -20.49 0.15 -5.71
CA ALA A 596 -19.49 0.66 -4.78
C ALA A 596 -18.14 0.74 -5.48
N PHE A 597 -17.43 1.87 -5.33
CA PHE A 597 -16.14 2.06 -5.97
C PHE A 597 -15.15 0.99 -5.49
N PRO A 598 -14.34 0.41 -6.39
CA PRO A 598 -13.36 -0.62 -6.02
C PRO A 598 -12.33 -0.05 -5.04
N SER A 599 -12.01 -0.84 -4.00
CA SER A 599 -11.07 -0.43 -2.94
C SER A 599 -11.38 0.95 -2.37
N CYS A 600 -12.66 1.26 -2.15
CA CYS A 600 -13.11 2.61 -1.79
C CYS A 600 -12.76 3.08 -0.37
N GLY A 601 -11.73 2.48 0.27
CA GLY A 601 -11.08 3.09 1.42
C GLY A 601 -10.22 4.29 1.02
N ASP A 602 -9.47 4.81 1.99
CA ASP A 602 -8.63 5.99 1.83
C ASP A 602 -7.60 5.85 0.70
N GLU A 603 -7.19 4.63 0.34
CA GLU A 603 -6.29 4.39 -0.78
C GLU A 603 -6.77 5.00 -2.12
N THR A 604 -8.07 5.27 -2.29
CA THR A 604 -8.62 5.84 -3.53
C THR A 604 -8.82 7.35 -3.50
N LEU A 605 -8.59 8.01 -2.36
CA LEU A 605 -8.67 9.47 -2.24
C LEU A 605 -7.79 10.24 -3.24
N PRO A 606 -6.60 9.77 -3.65
CA PRO A 606 -5.84 10.40 -4.73
C PRO A 606 -6.62 10.44 -6.04
N MET A 607 -7.36 9.38 -6.38
CA MET A 607 -8.20 9.38 -7.59
C MET A 607 -9.34 10.39 -7.46
N GLY A 608 -9.96 10.50 -6.30
CA GLY A 608 -11.03 11.45 -6.03
C GLY A 608 -10.58 12.90 -6.14
N ALA A 609 -9.44 13.23 -5.52
CA ALA A 609 -8.83 14.55 -5.63
C ALA A 609 -8.34 14.86 -7.05
N LEU A 610 -7.88 13.87 -7.82
CA LEU A 610 -7.58 14.05 -9.25
C LEU A 610 -8.84 14.40 -10.04
N TYR A 611 -9.95 13.69 -9.82
CA TYR A 611 -11.20 13.99 -10.50
C TYR A 611 -11.75 15.37 -10.16
N LEU A 612 -11.63 15.80 -8.90
CA LEU A 612 -12.06 17.13 -8.48
C LEU A 612 -11.18 18.22 -9.09
N ASP A 613 -9.87 18.01 -9.13
CA ASP A 613 -8.93 18.94 -9.76
C ASP A 613 -9.20 19.05 -11.27
N ALA A 614 -9.39 17.91 -11.94
CA ALA A 614 -9.78 17.87 -13.34
C ALA A 614 -11.12 18.58 -13.58
N ALA A 615 -12.13 18.35 -12.75
CA ALA A 615 -13.43 19.02 -12.88
C ALA A 615 -13.40 20.53 -12.56
N GLN A 616 -12.38 21.02 -11.84
CA GLN A 616 -12.18 22.46 -11.62
C GLN A 616 -11.45 23.14 -12.79
N ARG A 617 -10.54 22.43 -13.45
CA ARG A 617 -9.76 22.95 -14.58
C ARG A 617 -10.48 22.83 -15.91
N TYR A 618 -11.19 21.73 -16.06
CA TYR A 618 -11.92 21.34 -17.25
C TYR A 618 -13.41 21.33 -16.94
N ASP A 619 -14.23 21.13 -17.96
CA ASP A 619 -15.63 20.85 -17.76
C ASP A 619 -15.79 19.52 -16.99
N GLY A 620 -16.49 19.53 -15.86
CA GLY A 620 -16.76 18.33 -15.06
C GLY A 620 -17.47 17.24 -15.87
N ASP A 621 -18.22 17.61 -16.91
CA ASP A 621 -18.88 16.64 -17.79
C ASP A 621 -17.91 15.98 -18.78
N ALA A 622 -16.75 16.60 -19.03
CA ALA A 622 -15.70 16.06 -19.89
C ALA A 622 -14.81 15.01 -19.17
N VAL A 623 -14.82 14.99 -17.84
CA VAL A 623 -14.03 14.04 -17.04
C VAL A 623 -14.47 12.59 -17.34
N GLN A 624 -13.56 11.75 -17.81
CA GLN A 624 -13.92 10.39 -18.18
C GLN A 624 -13.99 9.44 -16.96
N PRO A 625 -14.96 8.51 -16.93
CA PRO A 625 -15.00 7.48 -15.91
C PRO A 625 -13.83 6.51 -15.98
N LEU A 626 -13.64 5.75 -14.91
CA LEU A 626 -12.55 4.79 -14.83
C LEU A 626 -12.77 3.63 -15.80
N GLN A 627 -11.84 3.46 -16.74
CA GLN A 627 -11.96 2.41 -17.75
C GLN A 627 -11.60 1.01 -17.21
N HIS A 628 -10.53 0.93 -16.42
CA HIS A 628 -10.06 -0.34 -15.85
C HIS A 628 -9.29 -0.11 -14.53
N TYR A 629 -9.08 -1.18 -13.77
CA TYR A 629 -8.36 -1.13 -12.49
C TYR A 629 -6.89 -1.55 -12.56
N TYR A 630 -6.39 -1.90 -13.74
CA TYR A 630 -4.98 -2.26 -13.99
C TYR A 630 -4.09 -1.01 -14.11
N LEU A 631 -3.94 -0.29 -13.00
CA LEU A 631 -3.35 1.06 -12.96
C LEU A 631 -1.88 1.07 -12.50
N GLY A 632 -1.36 -0.02 -11.94
CA GLY A 632 0.01 -0.09 -11.43
C GLY A 632 1.04 -0.51 -12.48
N ASP A 633 2.23 -0.86 -11.99
CA ASP A 633 3.37 -1.32 -12.79
C ASP A 633 3.02 -2.54 -13.66
N ASP A 634 3.55 -2.56 -14.89
CA ASP A 634 3.65 -3.77 -15.70
C ASP A 634 4.94 -4.54 -15.40
N LEU A 635 5.06 -5.76 -15.91
CA LEU A 635 6.29 -6.54 -15.90
C LEU A 635 7.05 -6.33 -17.20
N THR A 636 8.29 -5.86 -17.10
CA THR A 636 9.20 -5.79 -18.24
C THR A 636 9.91 -7.14 -18.46
N GLU A 637 10.32 -7.41 -19.70
CA GLU A 637 11.11 -8.62 -19.99
C GLU A 637 12.42 -8.65 -19.21
N ASP A 638 13.05 -7.50 -18.98
CA ASP A 638 14.32 -7.39 -18.25
C ASP A 638 14.14 -7.69 -16.76
N GLU A 639 13.05 -7.24 -16.15
CA GLU A 639 12.70 -7.62 -14.76
C GLU A 639 12.48 -9.13 -14.65
N ILE A 640 11.77 -9.74 -15.62
CA ILE A 640 11.56 -11.19 -15.66
C ILE A 640 12.91 -11.91 -15.80
N ARG A 641 13.77 -11.50 -16.73
CA ARG A 641 15.11 -12.09 -16.93
C ARG A 641 15.96 -11.97 -15.67
N THR A 642 15.97 -10.79 -15.04
CA THR A 642 16.74 -10.52 -13.82
C THR A 642 16.25 -11.39 -12.66
N ALA A 643 14.93 -11.48 -12.46
CA ALA A 643 14.34 -12.33 -11.44
C ALA A 643 14.65 -13.82 -11.66
N LEU A 644 14.64 -14.28 -12.92
CA LEU A 644 14.96 -15.66 -13.29
C LEU A 644 16.45 -15.99 -13.15
N ALA A 645 17.34 -15.04 -13.45
CA ALA A 645 18.79 -15.25 -13.35
C ALA A 645 19.24 -15.60 -11.91
N GLY A 646 18.52 -15.10 -10.90
CA GLY A 646 18.77 -15.39 -9.49
C GLY A 646 18.08 -16.66 -8.97
N ALA A 647 17.19 -17.29 -9.74
CA ALA A 647 16.34 -18.37 -9.28
C ALA A 647 16.88 -19.74 -9.71
N ASN A 648 17.01 -20.67 -8.75
CA ASN A 648 17.37 -22.07 -9.04
C ASN A 648 16.13 -22.87 -9.47
N VAL A 649 15.49 -22.45 -10.56
CA VAL A 649 14.25 -23.03 -11.10
C VAL A 649 14.31 -23.17 -12.61
N SER A 650 13.70 -24.22 -13.16
CA SER A 650 13.47 -24.35 -14.59
C SER A 650 12.27 -23.50 -15.01
N PHE A 651 12.38 -22.79 -16.13
CA PHE A 651 11.30 -21.98 -16.69
C PHE A 651 11.12 -22.28 -18.18
N GLU A 652 9.91 -22.04 -18.67
CA GLU A 652 9.53 -22.19 -20.07
C GLU A 652 8.64 -21.02 -20.50
N LYS A 653 8.59 -20.75 -21.80
CA LYS A 653 7.67 -19.78 -22.41
C LYS A 653 6.72 -20.56 -23.33
N PRO A 654 5.56 -21.02 -22.82
CA PRO A 654 4.60 -21.76 -23.62
C PRO A 654 3.99 -20.88 -24.72
N ASP A 655 3.70 -21.46 -25.88
CA ASP A 655 3.00 -20.76 -26.98
C ASP A 655 1.58 -20.33 -26.58
N ASN A 656 0.92 -21.12 -25.74
CA ASN A 656 -0.41 -20.83 -25.22
C ASN A 656 -0.46 -20.95 -23.69
N ILE A 657 -0.01 -19.88 -23.03
CA ILE A 657 0.01 -19.81 -21.57
C ILE A 657 -1.39 -19.98 -20.93
N ALA A 658 -2.46 -19.55 -21.61
CA ALA A 658 -3.81 -19.71 -21.09
C ALA A 658 -4.22 -21.19 -21.00
N LYS A 659 -3.87 -21.99 -22.02
CA LYS A 659 -4.10 -23.44 -22.03
C LYS A 659 -3.30 -24.15 -20.95
N GLU A 660 -2.04 -23.78 -20.76
CA GLU A 660 -1.21 -24.36 -19.68
C GLU A 660 -1.76 -24.02 -18.30
N VAL A 661 -2.12 -22.75 -18.06
CA VAL A 661 -2.76 -22.31 -16.81
C VAL A 661 -4.05 -23.10 -16.57
N ALA A 662 -4.90 -23.26 -17.58
CA ALA A 662 -6.13 -24.04 -17.46
C ALA A 662 -5.84 -25.52 -17.14
N GLY A 663 -4.81 -26.12 -17.74
CA GLY A 663 -4.38 -27.49 -17.45
C GLY A 663 -3.91 -27.67 -16.01
N VAL A 664 -3.09 -26.74 -15.49
CA VAL A 664 -2.61 -26.77 -14.09
C VAL A 664 -3.78 -26.65 -13.11
N LEU A 665 -4.71 -25.74 -13.37
CA LEU A 665 -5.90 -25.55 -12.54
C LEU A 665 -6.81 -26.79 -12.60
N ALA A 666 -7.07 -27.35 -13.77
CA ALA A 666 -7.88 -28.56 -13.93
C ALA A 666 -7.27 -29.81 -13.27
N ALA A 667 -5.94 -29.84 -13.11
CA ALA A 667 -5.25 -30.86 -12.34
C ALA A 667 -5.34 -30.65 -10.81
N GLY A 668 -6.00 -29.58 -10.36
CA GLY A 668 -6.21 -29.28 -8.94
C GLY A 668 -5.04 -28.58 -8.26
N HIS A 669 -4.07 -28.04 -9.02
CA HIS A 669 -2.90 -27.38 -8.45
C HIS A 669 -3.13 -25.87 -8.28
N PRO A 670 -2.77 -25.27 -7.11
CA PRO A 670 -2.73 -23.82 -6.97
C PRO A 670 -1.70 -23.20 -7.94
N LEU A 671 -2.04 -22.08 -8.55
CA LEU A 671 -1.17 -21.37 -9.50
C LEU A 671 -0.99 -19.91 -9.08
N ALA A 672 0.26 -19.45 -8.96
CA ALA A 672 0.56 -18.02 -8.82
C ALA A 672 0.66 -17.39 -10.21
N ARG A 673 -0.07 -16.30 -10.42
CA ARG A 673 -0.12 -15.55 -11.68
C ARG A 673 0.39 -14.13 -11.46
N CYS A 674 1.41 -13.77 -12.23
CA CYS A 674 1.97 -12.43 -12.34
C CYS A 674 2.00 -12.06 -13.83
N ALA A 675 1.06 -11.25 -14.31
CA ALA A 675 0.93 -10.91 -15.73
C ALA A 675 0.37 -9.49 -15.91
N GLY A 676 0.83 -8.76 -16.92
CA GLY A 676 0.34 -7.42 -17.26
C GLY A 676 0.46 -6.39 -16.13
N ARG A 677 -0.13 -5.21 -16.36
CA ARG A 677 -0.26 -4.15 -15.36
C ARG A 677 -0.94 -4.64 -14.09
N MET A 678 -0.37 -4.29 -12.95
CA MET A 678 -0.90 -4.62 -11.63
C MET A 678 -2.26 -3.96 -11.39
N GLU A 679 -3.21 -4.71 -10.82
CA GLU A 679 -4.45 -4.10 -10.34
C GLU A 679 -4.20 -3.21 -9.12
N PHE A 680 -4.90 -2.08 -9.03
CA PHE A 680 -4.87 -1.22 -7.86
C PHE A 680 -5.69 -1.81 -6.71
N GLY A 681 -5.46 -1.35 -5.48
CA GLY A 681 -6.34 -1.64 -4.34
C GLY A 681 -6.20 -3.04 -3.72
N ALA A 682 -7.10 -3.35 -2.79
CA ALA A 682 -7.00 -4.50 -1.88
C ALA A 682 -7.39 -5.87 -2.50
N ARG A 683 -7.95 -5.90 -3.70
CA ARG A 683 -8.45 -7.11 -4.37
C ARG A 683 -7.53 -7.49 -5.53
N ALA A 684 -7.11 -8.75 -5.59
CA ALA A 684 -6.45 -9.29 -6.77
C ALA A 684 -7.51 -9.64 -7.82
N LEU A 685 -7.34 -9.14 -9.05
CA LEU A 685 -8.32 -9.21 -10.13
C LEU A 685 -7.83 -10.03 -11.35
N GLY A 686 -6.70 -10.72 -11.19
CA GLY A 686 -6.20 -11.70 -12.17
C GLY A 686 -4.74 -11.48 -12.58
N ASN A 687 -4.15 -10.33 -12.28
CA ASN A 687 -2.80 -9.98 -12.74
C ASN A 687 -1.73 -10.18 -11.65
N ARG A 688 -2.06 -10.07 -10.36
CA ARG A 688 -1.25 -10.48 -9.21
C ARG A 688 -2.05 -11.42 -8.31
N SER A 689 -2.42 -12.57 -8.86
CA SER A 689 -3.39 -13.48 -8.25
C SER A 689 -2.81 -14.84 -7.89
N ILE A 690 -3.41 -15.48 -6.88
CA ILE A 690 -3.28 -16.92 -6.67
C ILE A 690 -4.59 -17.54 -7.12
N LEU A 691 -4.51 -18.41 -8.12
CA LEU A 691 -5.61 -19.08 -8.76
C LEU A 691 -5.72 -20.52 -8.27
N GLY A 692 -6.93 -21.04 -8.28
CA GLY A 692 -7.23 -22.40 -7.89
C GLY A 692 -8.50 -22.90 -8.57
N ASP A 693 -8.63 -24.22 -8.68
CA ASP A 693 -9.85 -24.87 -9.13
C ASP A 693 -11.01 -24.56 -8.17
N PRO A 694 -12.05 -23.84 -8.64
CA PRO A 694 -13.15 -23.44 -7.77
C PRO A 694 -14.08 -24.60 -7.41
N SER A 695 -13.98 -25.76 -8.08
CA SER A 695 -14.79 -26.95 -7.78
C SER A 695 -14.22 -27.81 -6.65
N ASN A 696 -12.97 -27.54 -6.23
CA ASN A 696 -12.27 -28.33 -5.23
C ASN A 696 -12.22 -27.64 -3.86
N GLN A 697 -13.13 -28.02 -2.97
CA GLN A 697 -13.22 -27.44 -1.62
C GLN A 697 -11.96 -27.62 -0.77
N ASP A 698 -11.22 -28.71 -0.95
CA ASP A 698 -10.00 -28.96 -0.18
C ASP A 698 -8.89 -27.96 -0.53
N LEU A 699 -8.94 -27.36 -1.71
CA LEU A 699 -7.99 -26.35 -2.16
C LEU A 699 -8.02 -25.10 -1.27
N VAL A 700 -9.19 -24.75 -0.72
CA VAL A 700 -9.34 -23.65 0.26
C VAL A 700 -8.41 -23.88 1.45
N ARG A 701 -8.40 -25.10 1.98
CA ARG A 701 -7.55 -25.48 3.13
C ARG A 701 -6.08 -25.50 2.76
N VAL A 702 -5.75 -25.91 1.53
CA VAL A 702 -4.37 -25.93 1.02
C VAL A 702 -3.84 -24.50 0.87
N ILE A 703 -4.54 -23.62 0.16
CA ILE A 703 -4.12 -22.23 -0.08
C ILE A 703 -4.05 -21.45 1.25
N ASN A 704 -5.06 -21.59 2.12
CA ASN A 704 -5.07 -20.87 3.40
C ASN A 704 -3.92 -21.31 4.33
N ARG A 705 -3.54 -22.60 4.34
CA ARG A 705 -2.44 -23.09 5.19
C ARG A 705 -1.07 -22.88 4.57
N MET A 706 -0.88 -23.26 3.31
CA MET A 706 0.43 -23.27 2.66
C MET A 706 0.88 -21.88 2.23
N VAL A 707 -0.04 -21.03 1.79
CA VAL A 707 0.34 -19.78 1.11
C VAL A 707 -0.10 -18.55 1.88
N LYS A 708 -1.38 -18.45 2.23
CA LYS A 708 -1.93 -17.20 2.79
C LYS A 708 -1.80 -17.09 4.31
N LYS A 709 -1.57 -18.20 5.03
CA LYS A 709 -1.55 -18.27 6.51
C LYS A 709 -2.73 -17.51 7.13
N ARG A 710 -3.92 -17.67 6.55
CA ARG A 710 -5.15 -16.94 6.91
C ARG A 710 -6.05 -17.76 7.82
N ASP A 711 -6.99 -17.07 8.45
CA ASP A 711 -8.03 -17.66 9.29
C ASP A 711 -8.90 -18.65 8.49
N PHE A 712 -9.25 -19.78 9.12
CA PHE A 712 -9.84 -20.94 8.43
C PHE A 712 -11.23 -20.68 7.82
N TRP A 713 -11.92 -19.64 8.25
CA TRP A 713 -13.29 -19.28 7.82
C TRP A 713 -13.32 -18.30 6.65
N MET A 714 -12.17 -17.74 6.25
CA MET A 714 -12.13 -16.74 5.19
C MET A 714 -12.43 -17.38 3.82
N PRO A 715 -13.43 -16.88 3.08
CA PRO A 715 -13.77 -17.40 1.76
C PRO A 715 -12.76 -16.92 0.70
N PHE A 716 -12.76 -17.60 -0.44
CA PHE A 716 -12.24 -17.08 -1.71
C PHE A 716 -13.37 -16.49 -2.55
N ALA A 717 -13.02 -15.80 -3.64
CA ALA A 717 -13.96 -15.18 -4.55
C ALA A 717 -13.73 -15.73 -5.97
N PRO A 718 -14.78 -16.10 -6.73
CA PRO A 718 -14.62 -16.61 -8.08
C PRO A 718 -14.37 -15.49 -9.10
N MET A 719 -13.72 -15.86 -10.19
CA MET A 719 -13.73 -15.11 -11.45
C MET A 719 -14.54 -15.92 -12.45
N VAL A 720 -15.55 -15.31 -13.04
CA VAL A 720 -16.47 -15.98 -13.99
C VAL A 720 -16.54 -15.13 -15.24
N LEU A 721 -16.58 -15.80 -16.41
CA LEU A 721 -16.84 -15.14 -17.69
C LEU A 721 -18.21 -14.45 -17.64
N GLU A 722 -18.30 -13.23 -18.14
CA GLU A 722 -19.52 -12.43 -18.08
C GLU A 722 -20.70 -13.15 -18.75
N GLU A 723 -20.46 -13.78 -19.89
CA GLU A 723 -21.43 -14.54 -20.67
C GLU A 723 -21.94 -15.81 -19.96
N ARG A 724 -21.22 -16.30 -18.94
CA ARG A 724 -21.60 -17.49 -18.14
C ARG A 724 -22.10 -17.15 -16.74
N GLN A 725 -22.21 -15.87 -16.39
CA GLN A 725 -22.61 -15.47 -15.04
C GLN A 725 -23.97 -16.05 -14.62
N ASP A 726 -24.94 -16.10 -15.54
CA ASP A 726 -26.30 -16.53 -15.24
C ASP A 726 -26.42 -18.04 -14.96
N GLU A 727 -25.38 -18.81 -15.27
CA GLU A 727 -25.29 -20.22 -14.89
C GLU A 727 -25.05 -20.38 -13.38
N TYR A 728 -24.36 -19.43 -12.77
CA TYR A 728 -23.87 -19.52 -11.39
C TYR A 728 -24.55 -18.53 -10.44
N LEU A 729 -24.94 -17.35 -10.93
CA LEU A 729 -25.34 -16.19 -10.11
C LEU A 729 -26.83 -15.88 -10.20
N GLN A 730 -27.38 -15.40 -9.09
CA GLN A 730 -28.68 -14.72 -9.05
C GLN A 730 -28.46 -13.21 -9.11
N ASN A 731 -28.55 -12.63 -10.31
CA ASN A 731 -28.37 -11.19 -10.55
C ASN A 731 -29.53 -10.61 -11.37
N PRO A 732 -30.75 -10.53 -10.81
CA PRO A 732 -31.95 -10.13 -11.57
C PRO A 732 -31.87 -8.70 -12.12
N LYS A 733 -31.13 -7.82 -11.45
CA LYS A 733 -30.92 -6.42 -11.87
C LYS A 733 -29.77 -6.22 -12.85
N LYS A 734 -29.08 -7.31 -13.25
CA LYS A 734 -27.92 -7.27 -14.16
C LYS A 734 -26.84 -6.27 -13.71
N LEU A 735 -26.63 -6.15 -12.41
CA LEU A 735 -25.63 -5.26 -11.83
C LEU A 735 -24.23 -5.63 -12.31
N ARG A 736 -23.36 -4.65 -12.51
CA ARG A 736 -21.95 -4.85 -12.87
C ARG A 736 -21.17 -5.33 -11.65
N SER A 737 -20.19 -6.22 -11.86
CA SER A 737 -19.30 -6.69 -10.80
C SER A 737 -17.89 -7.05 -11.30
N PRO A 738 -17.16 -6.11 -11.92
CA PRO A 738 -15.80 -6.36 -12.41
C PRO A 738 -14.73 -6.32 -11.31
N TYR A 739 -15.07 -5.94 -10.08
CA TYR A 739 -14.05 -5.62 -9.05
C TYR A 739 -14.21 -6.36 -7.71
N MET A 740 -15.05 -7.40 -7.64
CA MET A 740 -15.33 -8.13 -6.38
C MET A 740 -15.90 -7.26 -5.25
N MET A 741 -16.63 -6.19 -5.61
CA MET A 741 -17.28 -5.26 -4.67
C MET A 741 -18.74 -5.59 -4.35
N MET A 742 -19.29 -6.61 -5.01
CA MET A 742 -20.68 -7.07 -4.86
C MET A 742 -20.70 -8.56 -4.56
N THR A 743 -21.64 -8.96 -3.70
CA THR A 743 -21.95 -10.37 -3.41
C THR A 743 -23.27 -10.74 -4.05
N PHE A 744 -23.38 -11.96 -4.59
CA PHE A 744 -24.61 -12.51 -5.14
C PHE A 744 -24.96 -13.84 -4.47
N ASP A 745 -26.26 -14.16 -4.46
CA ASP A 745 -26.71 -15.50 -4.16
C ASP A 745 -26.37 -16.44 -5.32
N THR A 746 -26.09 -17.70 -4.99
CA THR A 746 -25.71 -18.71 -5.97
C THR A 746 -26.92 -19.49 -6.49
N ARG A 747 -26.79 -20.06 -7.70
CA ARG A 747 -27.73 -21.03 -8.28
C ARG A 747 -27.34 -22.47 -7.92
N GLN A 748 -28.16 -23.46 -8.25
CA GLN A 748 -27.88 -24.87 -7.94
C GLN A 748 -26.53 -25.40 -8.47
N ASN A 749 -26.00 -24.82 -9.55
CA ASN A 749 -24.70 -25.16 -10.12
C ASN A 749 -23.51 -24.62 -9.29
N PHE A 750 -23.74 -24.04 -8.11
CA PHE A 750 -22.68 -23.54 -7.22
C PHE A 750 -21.65 -24.58 -6.81
N ARG A 751 -21.94 -25.87 -6.97
CA ARG A 751 -21.00 -26.97 -6.69
C ARG A 751 -19.73 -26.87 -7.54
N ASP A 752 -19.83 -26.34 -8.75
CA ASP A 752 -18.67 -26.08 -9.61
C ASP A 752 -17.78 -24.95 -9.05
N LEU A 753 -18.31 -24.16 -8.12
CA LEU A 753 -17.65 -23.02 -7.50
C LEU A 753 -17.52 -23.16 -5.97
N ILE A 754 -17.68 -24.38 -5.42
CA ILE A 754 -17.81 -24.59 -3.97
C ILE A 754 -16.66 -23.97 -3.16
N ALA A 755 -15.43 -24.02 -3.68
CA ALA A 755 -14.24 -23.46 -3.04
C ALA A 755 -14.22 -21.92 -2.99
N ALA A 756 -15.01 -21.30 -3.84
CA ALA A 756 -15.14 -19.86 -3.99
C ALA A 756 -16.46 -19.33 -3.42
N VAL A 757 -17.21 -20.17 -2.70
CA VAL A 757 -18.47 -19.85 -2.06
C VAL A 757 -18.28 -19.82 -0.54
N HIS A 758 -18.97 -18.92 0.15
CA HIS A 758 -18.92 -18.86 1.59
C HIS A 758 -19.58 -20.11 2.20
N ASN A 759 -18.81 -20.86 3.01
CA ASN A 759 -19.20 -22.19 3.46
C ASN A 759 -20.48 -22.25 4.29
N ALA A 760 -20.85 -21.16 4.96
CA ALA A 760 -21.98 -21.16 5.89
C ALA A 760 -23.31 -20.70 5.26
N ASP A 761 -23.29 -19.74 4.33
CA ASP A 761 -24.50 -19.14 3.73
C ASP A 761 -24.54 -19.19 2.21
N LEU A 762 -23.55 -19.81 1.58
CA LEU A 762 -23.49 -20.09 0.15
C LEU A 762 -23.50 -18.85 -0.77
N THR A 763 -23.06 -17.70 -0.27
CA THR A 763 -22.88 -16.44 -1.02
C THR A 763 -21.45 -16.28 -1.55
N HIS A 764 -21.22 -15.50 -2.62
CA HIS A 764 -19.85 -15.12 -3.03
C HIS A 764 -19.77 -13.75 -3.71
N SER A 765 -18.58 -13.15 -3.70
CA SER A 765 -18.27 -11.94 -4.49
C SER A 765 -17.59 -12.29 -5.81
N SER A 766 -18.02 -11.73 -6.94
CA SER A 766 -17.49 -12.10 -8.26
C SER A 766 -16.65 -11.00 -8.90
N ASN A 767 -15.70 -11.38 -9.75
CA ASN A 767 -15.09 -10.51 -10.77
C ASN A 767 -15.54 -10.99 -12.16
N ARG A 768 -16.05 -10.08 -12.98
CA ARG A 768 -16.39 -10.28 -14.40
C ARG A 768 -15.31 -9.68 -15.29
N ARG A 769 -14.86 -10.44 -16.28
CA ARG A 769 -13.90 -9.98 -17.28
C ARG A 769 -14.50 -10.15 -18.67
N ASP A 770 -14.55 -9.07 -19.44
CA ASP A 770 -14.72 -9.14 -20.88
C ASP A 770 -13.44 -9.72 -21.50
N VAL A 771 -13.59 -10.66 -22.43
CA VAL A 771 -12.47 -11.18 -23.22
C VAL A 771 -12.24 -10.21 -24.38
N GLY A 772 -11.63 -9.06 -24.07
CA GLY A 772 -11.08 -8.11 -25.04
C GLY A 772 -9.60 -8.36 -25.28
#